data_AF-A0A512U7U9-F1
#
_entry.id   AF-A0A512U7U9-F1
#
_cell.length_a   1.000
_cell.length_b   1.000
_cell.length_c   1.000
_cell.angle_alpha   90.00
_cell.angle_beta   90.00
_cell.angle_gamma   90.00
#
_symmetry.space_group_name_H-M   'P 1'
#
loop_
_entity.id
_entity.type
_entity.pdbx_description
1 polymer ?
#
loop_
_entity_poly.entity_id
_entity_poly.type
_entity_poly.pdbx_seq_one_letter_code
_entity_poly.pdbx_strand_id
1 'polypeptide(L)'
;MVVADNQKRMSLDVIGQLEEVVESQPWNYTSWTKLIDQVVLKDKEEQVRSTFDKYLSIFKFDWSNYINFELNRGDFSRVEKLFSRCLPITTDVDICRTYVSYVRRVNDVITGGEKARSTVVSAFDFAANKVGVDLESHDLWKDYLDFFKSWTPSSSWEQQQKNDLIRKLYRRCLVIPTSKIETIWSEYTKWENDVSTPNSASKFIADLSTSYMEARSWNTEWHNVTKNSLRRRLLPKSPLNASDNTIDEQISLWYSWIDLEKKNSLNLQPHNLQNRIEYVYKRATSLLPFVPELWFRYVQYLLHQNGDTNRGICIELLNDSLVLNPESYLLTFQIAELLEREHAFAKAQHSFENLIKVLSDKHSRVKEEIETIKRNISESQGVNSKGSESSETKSASDDEDEQISPLIHFKEADALAILKLEDTLQELSKSVTLVYVKLMGLCKRSQGIKEVRSVFKQRKNFKSMGYELYVENALIEFYSDNRKTADKIFDLAMKTFGKNGAFLYSYLDYLILTNAIESLKVFFEVAVTSLLKEITSDREALQVSTINILDQRNKSQTLKQNEYYMKKIIRRYIDFAARFLELDTVLSLEKRYVQYFPESDQMSLFADRYKMEKYDVIARYDLGDKNAFAANLDDDEDDEEPEDIHPKKRRKTNSRDNYSPESAGSGKSSTSSNGVSVVPQKPQQVSQQHGFVGNKIYGLLQVLPNAGYFGPPPEHVFDSGKLVELFANVELPGET
;
A
#
# COMPACT_ATOMS: atom_id res chain seq x y z
N MET A 1 34.99 -5.29 40.78
CA MET A 1 36.01 -4.95 39.75
C MET A 1 35.86 -5.75 38.46
N VAL A 2 35.65 -7.08 38.51
CA VAL A 2 35.54 -7.92 37.28
C VAL A 2 34.34 -7.59 36.38
N VAL A 3 33.20 -7.16 36.94
CA VAL A 3 32.00 -6.76 36.17
C VAL A 3 32.17 -5.40 35.48
N ALA A 4 32.86 -4.46 36.14
CA ALA A 4 33.16 -3.14 35.59
C ALA A 4 34.22 -3.21 34.47
N ASP A 5 35.17 -4.16 34.55
CA ASP A 5 36.13 -4.42 33.48
C ASP A 5 35.48 -5.12 32.27
N ASN A 6 34.43 -5.93 32.46
CA ASN A 6 33.68 -6.49 31.33
C ASN A 6 32.85 -5.42 30.61
N GLN A 7 32.21 -4.50 31.32
CA GLN A 7 31.53 -3.35 30.71
C GLN A 7 32.52 -2.39 30.00
N LYS A 8 33.72 -2.20 30.55
CA LYS A 8 34.79 -1.44 29.89
C LYS A 8 35.39 -2.16 28.67
N ARG A 9 35.53 -3.49 28.70
CA ARG A 9 35.95 -4.29 27.53
C ARG A 9 34.89 -4.29 26.42
N MET A 10 33.62 -4.41 26.78
CA MET A 10 32.48 -4.25 25.85
C MET A 10 32.43 -2.83 25.27
N SER A 11 32.81 -1.80 26.04
CA SER A 11 32.86 -0.40 25.55
C SER A 11 34.01 -0.14 24.54
N LEU A 12 35.07 -0.94 24.57
CA LEU A 12 36.25 -0.82 23.69
C LEU A 12 36.20 -1.77 22.49
N ASP A 13 35.39 -2.82 22.54
CA ASP A 13 35.21 -3.72 21.40
C ASP A 13 34.13 -3.18 20.45
N VAL A 14 34.56 -2.25 19.60
CA VAL A 14 33.74 -1.68 18.52
C VAL A 14 33.13 -2.79 17.64
N ILE A 15 33.79 -3.94 17.50
CA ILE A 15 33.23 -5.08 16.76
C ILE A 15 32.11 -5.75 17.53
N GLY A 16 32.28 -6.04 18.83
CA GLY A 16 31.23 -6.62 19.66
C GLY A 16 29.97 -5.75 19.74
N GLN A 17 30.13 -4.42 19.84
CA GLN A 17 29.00 -3.49 19.78
C GLN A 17 28.32 -3.47 18.41
N LEU A 18 29.11 -3.47 17.32
CA LEU A 18 28.55 -3.52 15.97
C LEU A 18 27.86 -4.86 15.70
N GLU A 19 28.38 -5.97 16.23
CA GLU A 19 27.73 -7.29 16.17
C GLU A 19 26.39 -7.27 16.92
N GLU A 20 26.32 -6.68 18.11
CA GLU A 20 25.08 -6.52 18.88
C GLU A 20 24.07 -5.59 18.19
N VAL A 21 24.54 -4.51 17.56
CA VAL A 21 23.71 -3.60 16.74
C VAL A 21 23.20 -4.30 15.49
N VAL A 22 24.01 -5.16 14.88
CA VAL A 22 23.62 -5.95 13.72
C VAL A 22 22.67 -7.09 14.10
N GLU A 23 22.83 -7.72 15.25
CA GLU A 23 21.89 -8.74 15.75
C GLU A 23 20.54 -8.12 16.14
N SER A 24 20.54 -6.89 16.66
CA SER A 24 19.30 -6.15 16.99
C SER A 24 18.62 -5.54 15.77
N GLN A 25 19.38 -5.14 14.73
CA GLN A 25 18.90 -4.65 13.44
C GLN A 25 19.62 -5.31 12.25
N PRO A 26 19.26 -6.56 11.89
CA PRO A 26 19.88 -7.30 10.77
C PRO A 26 19.75 -6.61 9.40
N TRP A 27 18.81 -5.69 9.27
CA TRP A 27 18.36 -5.05 8.04
C TRP A 27 19.15 -3.78 7.72
N ASN A 28 19.99 -3.29 8.63
CA ASN A 28 20.71 -2.04 8.44
C ASN A 28 22.01 -2.26 7.64
N TYR A 29 21.94 -2.02 6.33
CA TYR A 29 23.08 -2.14 5.41
C TYR A 29 24.30 -1.31 5.85
N THR A 30 24.09 -0.12 6.44
CA THR A 30 25.19 0.77 6.84
C THR A 30 25.96 0.23 8.06
N SER A 31 25.26 -0.44 8.96
CA SER A 31 25.89 -1.09 10.11
C SER A 31 26.73 -2.28 9.68
N TRP A 32 26.23 -3.06 8.71
CA TRP A 32 26.97 -4.18 8.11
C TRP A 32 28.21 -3.74 7.35
N THR A 33 28.15 -2.69 6.53
CA THR A 33 29.35 -2.21 5.81
C THR A 33 30.41 -1.71 6.78
N LYS A 34 30.03 -0.95 7.81
CA LYS A 34 30.96 -0.52 8.87
C LYS A 34 31.57 -1.71 9.61
N LEU A 35 30.78 -2.74 9.90
CA LEU A 35 31.26 -3.95 10.54
C LEU A 35 32.24 -4.70 9.63
N ILE A 36 31.92 -4.87 8.35
CA ILE A 36 32.80 -5.49 7.35
C ILE A 36 34.11 -4.71 7.23
N ASP A 37 34.09 -3.38 7.13
CA ASP A 37 35.29 -2.56 7.06
C ASP A 37 36.17 -2.75 8.29
N GLN A 38 35.59 -2.76 9.50
CA GLN A 38 36.31 -2.97 10.75
C GLN A 38 36.88 -4.40 10.88
N VAL A 39 36.13 -5.39 10.42
CA VAL A 39 36.53 -6.80 10.46
C VAL A 39 37.64 -7.10 9.44
N VAL A 40 37.55 -6.51 8.24
CA VAL A 40 38.62 -6.56 7.23
C VAL A 40 39.88 -5.85 7.73
N LEU A 41 39.76 -4.73 8.44
CA LEU A 41 40.89 -4.02 9.04
C LEU A 41 41.59 -4.80 10.16
N LYS A 42 40.84 -5.58 10.97
CA LYS A 42 41.41 -6.44 12.03
C LYS A 42 42.02 -7.75 11.50
N ASP A 43 41.77 -8.11 10.24
CA ASP A 43 42.40 -9.19 9.47
C ASP A 43 42.32 -10.60 10.09
N LYS A 44 41.30 -10.87 10.92
CA LYS A 44 41.06 -12.19 11.52
C LYS A 44 40.21 -13.05 10.60
N GLU A 45 40.84 -14.01 9.93
CA GLU A 45 40.21 -14.79 8.85
C GLU A 45 38.90 -15.48 9.22
N GLU A 46 38.84 -16.20 10.34
CA GLU A 46 37.63 -16.93 10.73
C GLU A 46 36.48 -16.00 11.08
N GLN A 47 36.79 -14.84 11.68
CA GLN A 47 35.79 -13.82 12.00
C GLN A 47 35.29 -13.14 10.72
N VAL A 48 36.19 -12.74 9.82
CA VAL A 48 35.85 -12.16 8.51
C VAL A 48 34.93 -13.10 7.72
N ARG A 49 35.29 -14.39 7.64
CA ARG A 49 34.49 -15.40 6.93
C ARG A 49 33.12 -15.62 7.57
N SER A 50 33.06 -15.77 8.91
CA SER A 50 31.79 -15.95 9.61
C SER A 50 30.86 -14.74 9.45
N THR A 51 31.42 -13.54 9.52
CA THR A 51 30.70 -12.28 9.28
C THR A 51 30.18 -12.20 7.84
N PHE A 52 30.99 -12.52 6.84
CA PHE A 52 30.56 -12.53 5.44
C PHE A 52 29.52 -13.61 5.16
N ASP A 53 29.62 -14.80 5.74
CA ASP A 53 28.61 -15.85 5.59
C ASP A 53 27.27 -15.45 6.23
N LYS A 54 27.31 -14.81 7.41
CA LYS A 54 26.10 -14.21 8.03
C LYS A 54 25.53 -13.10 7.15
N TYR A 55 26.36 -12.20 6.66
CA TYR A 55 25.96 -11.10 5.78
C TYR A 55 25.31 -11.62 4.49
N LEU A 56 25.93 -12.58 3.81
CA LEU A 56 25.45 -13.16 2.55
C LEU A 56 24.22 -14.06 2.73
N SER A 57 23.98 -14.57 3.94
CA SER A 57 22.72 -15.26 4.26
C SER A 57 21.51 -14.32 4.22
N ILE A 58 21.74 -13.02 4.49
CA ILE A 58 20.73 -11.97 4.47
C ILE A 58 20.75 -11.25 3.11
N PHE A 59 21.91 -10.71 2.72
CA PHE A 59 22.11 -9.94 1.50
C PHE A 59 22.72 -10.79 0.40
N LYS A 60 21.87 -11.50 -0.35
CA LYS A 60 22.30 -12.38 -1.46
C LYS A 60 22.83 -11.64 -2.70
N PHE A 61 22.98 -10.32 -2.66
CA PHE A 61 23.33 -9.48 -3.82
C PHE A 61 24.79 -9.04 -3.83
N ASP A 62 25.38 -8.78 -2.67
CA ASP A 62 26.67 -8.08 -2.55
C ASP A 62 27.85 -9.05 -2.31
N TRP A 63 28.24 -9.75 -3.38
CA TRP A 63 29.33 -10.74 -3.34
C TRP A 63 30.71 -10.15 -3.69
N SER A 64 30.74 -8.97 -4.30
CA SER A 64 31.96 -8.37 -4.86
C SER A 64 33.04 -8.16 -3.79
N ASN A 65 32.66 -7.69 -2.60
CA ASN A 65 33.59 -7.42 -1.51
C ASN A 65 34.23 -8.70 -0.98
N TYR A 66 33.45 -9.78 -0.83
CA TYR A 66 33.96 -11.06 -0.35
C TYR A 66 34.84 -11.76 -1.38
N ILE A 67 34.43 -11.73 -2.66
CA ILE A 67 35.22 -12.31 -3.76
C ILE A 67 36.55 -11.55 -3.91
N ASN A 68 36.56 -10.22 -3.87
CA ASN A 68 37.78 -9.43 -3.94
C ASN A 68 38.72 -9.69 -2.74
N PHE A 69 38.16 -9.87 -1.54
CA PHE A 69 38.93 -10.23 -0.35
C PHE A 69 39.64 -11.59 -0.50
N GLU A 70 38.91 -12.64 -0.91
CA GLU A 70 39.49 -13.98 -1.12
C GLU A 70 40.45 -14.02 -2.32
N LEU A 71 40.17 -13.25 -3.39
CA LEU A 71 41.06 -13.10 -4.55
C LEU A 71 42.39 -12.42 -4.20
N ASN A 72 42.37 -11.41 -3.31
CA ASN A 72 43.59 -10.74 -2.84
C ASN A 72 44.49 -11.67 -2.03
N ARG A 73 43.91 -12.71 -1.40
CA ARG A 73 44.64 -13.71 -0.62
C ARG A 73 45.06 -14.95 -1.41
N GLY A 74 44.45 -15.20 -2.58
CA GLY A 74 44.83 -16.28 -3.48
C GLY A 74 44.23 -17.66 -3.16
N ASP A 75 43.19 -17.72 -2.33
CA ASP A 75 42.49 -18.97 -1.97
C ASP A 75 41.54 -19.44 -3.10
N PHE A 76 42.11 -19.93 -4.21
CA PHE A 76 41.35 -20.25 -5.43
C PHE A 76 40.25 -21.33 -5.24
N SER A 77 40.46 -22.32 -4.36
CA SER A 77 39.46 -23.37 -4.10
C SER A 77 38.19 -22.84 -3.44
N ARG A 78 38.31 -21.82 -2.58
CA ARG A 78 37.14 -21.18 -1.95
C ARG A 78 36.47 -20.21 -2.90
N VAL A 79 37.25 -19.44 -3.66
CA VAL A 79 36.74 -18.56 -4.71
C VAL A 79 35.86 -19.34 -5.70
N GLU A 80 36.25 -20.55 -6.09
CA GLU A 80 35.41 -21.43 -6.93
C GLU A 80 34.08 -21.80 -6.26
N LYS A 81 34.10 -22.16 -4.97
CA LYS A 81 32.86 -22.42 -4.21
C LYS A 81 31.99 -21.16 -4.12
N LEU A 82 32.58 -19.99 -3.93
CA LEU A 82 31.84 -18.73 -3.90
C LEU A 82 31.20 -18.41 -5.26
N PHE A 83 31.94 -18.57 -6.36
CA PHE A 83 31.38 -18.42 -7.70
C PHE A 83 30.26 -19.42 -7.98
N SER A 84 30.36 -20.67 -7.53
CA SER A 84 29.28 -21.65 -7.70
C SER A 84 27.96 -21.25 -7.01
N ARG A 85 28.03 -20.53 -5.88
CA ARG A 85 26.86 -20.03 -5.14
C ARG A 85 26.34 -18.69 -5.70
N CYS A 86 27.26 -17.82 -6.10
CA CYS A 86 26.99 -16.47 -6.56
C CYS A 86 26.45 -16.45 -8.01
N LEU A 87 27.10 -17.18 -8.92
CA LEU A 87 26.84 -17.09 -10.37
C LEU A 87 25.44 -17.50 -10.80
N PRO A 88 24.64 -18.33 -10.10
CA PRO A 88 23.23 -18.50 -10.43
C PRO A 88 22.39 -17.27 -10.07
N ILE A 89 22.67 -16.65 -8.92
CA ILE A 89 21.84 -15.62 -8.29
C ILE A 89 22.14 -14.23 -8.86
N THR A 90 23.42 -13.87 -9.01
CA THR A 90 23.82 -12.48 -9.31
C THR A 90 23.68 -12.11 -10.78
N THR A 91 23.18 -10.92 -11.04
CA THR A 91 23.08 -10.32 -12.39
C THR A 91 24.05 -9.15 -12.58
N ASP A 92 25.09 -9.05 -11.76
CA ASP A 92 26.05 -7.95 -11.86
C ASP A 92 27.14 -8.17 -12.91
N VAL A 93 27.37 -7.14 -13.72
CA VAL A 93 28.42 -7.10 -14.76
C VAL A 93 29.80 -7.24 -14.13
N ASP A 94 30.05 -6.52 -13.03
CA ASP A 94 31.35 -6.49 -12.34
C ASP A 94 31.72 -7.87 -11.78
N ILE A 95 30.76 -8.61 -11.21
CA ILE A 95 30.96 -9.98 -10.71
C ILE A 95 31.28 -10.93 -11.86
N CYS A 96 30.57 -10.84 -12.99
CA CYS A 96 30.86 -11.66 -14.15
C CYS A 96 32.25 -11.35 -14.74
N ARG A 97 32.67 -10.08 -14.71
CA ARG A 97 33.99 -9.65 -15.16
C ARG A 97 35.11 -10.15 -14.24
N THR A 98 34.90 -10.10 -12.91
CA THR A 98 35.85 -10.68 -11.95
C THR A 98 35.94 -12.19 -12.08
N TYR A 99 34.82 -12.89 -12.33
CA TYR A 99 34.81 -14.32 -12.64
C TYR A 99 35.64 -14.64 -13.89
N VAL A 100 35.42 -13.93 -14.99
CA VAL A 100 36.21 -14.13 -16.21
C VAL A 100 37.69 -13.82 -15.97
N SER A 101 38.00 -12.78 -15.19
CA SER A 101 39.38 -12.44 -14.80
C SER A 101 40.02 -13.55 -13.97
N TYR A 102 39.27 -14.18 -13.07
CA TYR A 102 39.70 -15.35 -12.30
C TYR A 102 39.98 -16.55 -13.22
N VAL A 103 39.04 -16.89 -14.11
CA VAL A 103 39.21 -18.01 -15.07
C VAL A 103 40.44 -17.78 -15.96
N ARG A 104 40.69 -16.53 -16.38
CA ARG A 104 41.90 -16.16 -17.14
C ARG A 104 43.19 -16.32 -16.34
N ARG A 105 43.18 -16.05 -15.03
CA ARG A 105 44.35 -16.22 -14.15
C ARG A 105 44.66 -17.69 -13.88
N VAL A 106 43.62 -18.50 -13.68
CA VAL A 106 43.76 -19.95 -13.41
C VAL A 106 44.11 -20.72 -14.68
N ASN A 107 43.48 -20.37 -15.80
CA ASN A 107 43.70 -21.01 -17.09
C ASN A 107 44.53 -20.11 -18.00
N ASP A 108 45.81 -19.96 -17.66
CA ASP A 108 46.73 -19.21 -18.50
C ASP A 108 46.88 -19.90 -19.87
N VAL A 109 46.59 -19.14 -20.93
CA VAL A 109 46.60 -19.59 -22.32
C VAL A 109 48.02 -19.96 -22.78
N ILE A 110 49.05 -19.39 -22.15
CA ILE A 110 50.46 -19.69 -22.44
C ILE A 110 50.82 -21.09 -21.90
N THR A 111 50.32 -21.42 -20.71
CA THR A 111 50.65 -22.68 -20.01
C THR A 111 49.72 -23.83 -20.39
N GLY A 112 48.45 -23.55 -20.71
CA GLY A 112 47.40 -24.55 -20.97
C GLY A 112 46.96 -24.73 -22.43
N GLY A 113 47.59 -24.02 -23.38
CA GLY A 113 47.36 -24.19 -24.82
C GLY A 113 45.91 -23.98 -25.27
N GLU A 114 45.47 -24.75 -26.27
CA GLU A 114 44.13 -24.61 -26.90
C GLU A 114 42.96 -24.92 -25.94
N LYS A 115 43.15 -25.89 -25.04
CA LYS A 115 42.12 -26.26 -24.04
C LYS A 115 41.84 -25.11 -23.08
N ALA A 116 42.88 -24.46 -22.55
CA ALA A 116 42.72 -23.29 -21.69
C ALA A 116 42.01 -22.13 -22.41
N ARG A 117 42.34 -21.90 -23.68
CA ARG A 117 41.64 -20.90 -24.51
C ARG A 117 40.16 -21.23 -24.66
N SER A 118 39.81 -22.48 -24.95
CA SER A 118 38.42 -22.93 -25.09
C SER A 118 37.63 -22.72 -23.78
N THR A 119 38.23 -23.02 -22.62
CA THR A 119 37.62 -22.78 -21.30
C THR A 119 37.39 -21.29 -21.05
N VAL A 120 38.36 -20.44 -21.37
CA VAL A 120 38.22 -18.98 -21.22
C VAL A 120 37.13 -18.43 -22.14
N VAL A 121 37.06 -18.88 -23.41
CA VAL A 121 35.99 -18.52 -24.35
C VAL A 121 34.62 -18.95 -23.83
N SER A 122 34.52 -20.17 -23.29
CA SER A 122 33.27 -20.66 -22.67
C SER A 122 32.84 -19.81 -21.47
N ALA A 123 33.79 -19.33 -20.66
CA ALA A 123 33.50 -18.42 -19.56
C ALA A 123 33.03 -17.04 -20.03
N PHE A 124 33.64 -16.47 -21.09
CA PHE A 124 33.16 -15.24 -21.73
C PHE A 124 31.77 -15.41 -22.33
N ASP A 125 31.50 -16.52 -23.03
CA ASP A 125 30.18 -16.80 -23.62
C ASP A 125 29.12 -16.98 -22.52
N PHE A 126 29.45 -17.62 -21.41
CA PHE A 126 28.57 -17.71 -20.23
C PHE A 126 28.23 -16.32 -19.68
N ALA A 127 29.24 -15.48 -19.43
CA ALA A 127 29.06 -14.12 -18.94
C ALA A 127 28.23 -13.26 -19.92
N ALA A 128 28.51 -13.37 -21.22
CA ALA A 128 27.80 -12.64 -22.27
C ALA A 128 26.34 -13.10 -22.45
N ASN A 129 26.05 -14.39 -22.25
CA ASN A 129 24.67 -14.90 -22.25
C ASN A 129 23.87 -14.39 -21.06
N LYS A 130 24.51 -14.25 -19.89
CA LYS A 130 23.82 -13.86 -18.66
C LYS A 130 23.65 -12.35 -18.52
N VAL A 131 24.70 -11.57 -18.77
CA VAL A 131 24.78 -10.14 -18.44
C VAL A 131 25.08 -9.27 -19.67
N GLY A 132 25.36 -9.87 -20.83
CA GLY A 132 25.68 -9.14 -22.05
C GLY A 132 24.55 -8.27 -22.61
N VAL A 133 23.34 -8.38 -22.04
CA VAL A 133 22.15 -7.59 -22.42
C VAL A 133 22.11 -6.23 -21.71
N ASP A 134 22.93 -6.04 -20.67
CA ASP A 134 22.99 -4.82 -19.88
C ASP A 134 23.65 -3.65 -20.64
N LEU A 135 23.30 -2.42 -20.26
CA LEU A 135 23.87 -1.23 -20.88
C LEU A 135 25.34 -1.01 -20.50
N GLU A 136 25.71 -1.34 -19.25
CA GLU A 136 27.08 -1.26 -18.72
C GLU A 136 27.96 -2.46 -19.15
N SER A 137 27.43 -3.41 -19.92
CA SER A 137 28.17 -4.58 -20.42
C SER A 137 29.28 -4.23 -21.42
N HIS A 138 29.41 -2.97 -21.83
CA HIS A 138 30.44 -2.50 -22.76
C HIS A 138 31.84 -2.97 -22.40
N ASP A 139 32.24 -2.86 -21.13
CA ASP A 139 33.59 -3.24 -20.69
C ASP A 139 33.82 -4.76 -20.78
N LEU A 140 32.77 -5.57 -20.57
CA LEU A 140 32.83 -7.02 -20.76
C LEU A 140 33.06 -7.39 -22.23
N TRP A 141 32.31 -6.75 -23.15
CA TRP A 141 32.48 -6.97 -24.59
C TRP A 141 33.85 -6.50 -25.07
N LYS A 142 34.35 -5.39 -24.54
CA LYS A 142 35.70 -4.90 -24.84
C LYS A 142 36.77 -5.87 -24.37
N ASP A 143 36.69 -6.35 -23.13
CA ASP A 143 37.64 -7.36 -22.60
C ASP A 143 37.61 -8.65 -23.44
N TYR A 144 36.44 -9.04 -23.95
CA TYR A 144 36.29 -10.22 -24.81
C TYR A 144 36.89 -9.98 -26.22
N LEU A 145 36.68 -8.80 -26.80
CA LEU A 145 37.31 -8.40 -28.07
C LEU A 145 38.83 -8.31 -27.93
N ASP A 146 39.32 -7.70 -26.85
CA ASP A 146 40.76 -7.55 -26.58
C ASP A 146 41.41 -8.91 -26.34
N PHE A 147 40.70 -9.85 -25.70
CA PHE A 147 41.14 -11.24 -25.59
C PHE A 147 41.35 -11.88 -26.97
N PHE A 148 40.38 -11.78 -27.89
CA PHE A 148 40.56 -12.31 -29.24
C PHE A 148 41.63 -11.55 -30.04
N LYS A 149 41.75 -10.22 -29.87
CA LYS A 149 42.81 -9.43 -30.52
C LYS A 149 44.19 -9.87 -30.04
N SER A 150 44.36 -10.16 -28.75
CA SER A 150 45.60 -10.64 -28.13
C SER A 150 46.01 -12.06 -28.56
N TRP A 151 45.08 -12.84 -29.13
CA TRP A 151 45.41 -14.16 -29.68
C TRP A 151 46.33 -14.02 -30.89
N THR A 152 47.57 -14.51 -30.77
CA THR A 152 48.54 -14.65 -31.86
C THR A 152 48.28 -15.96 -32.62
N PRO A 153 47.80 -15.92 -33.86
CA PRO A 153 47.61 -17.12 -34.67
C PRO A 153 48.97 -17.67 -35.12
N SER A 154 49.13 -18.99 -35.06
CA SER A 154 50.30 -19.72 -35.56
C SER A 154 50.18 -20.08 -37.04
N SER A 155 48.95 -20.18 -37.56
CA SER A 155 48.66 -20.57 -38.94
C SER A 155 47.65 -19.62 -39.63
N SER A 156 47.71 -19.52 -40.95
CA SER A 156 46.77 -18.71 -41.76
C SER A 156 45.30 -19.13 -41.56
N TRP A 157 45.04 -20.43 -41.39
CA TRP A 157 43.70 -20.94 -41.05
C TRP A 157 43.20 -20.45 -39.67
N GLU A 158 44.07 -20.41 -38.66
CA GLU A 158 43.71 -19.87 -37.34
C GLU A 158 43.48 -18.36 -37.39
N GLN A 159 44.18 -17.65 -38.27
CA GLN A 159 43.95 -16.23 -38.51
C GLN A 159 42.54 -15.99 -39.10
N GLN A 160 42.10 -16.84 -40.03
CA GLN A 160 40.73 -16.80 -40.54
C GLN A 160 39.71 -17.13 -39.45
N GLN A 161 39.95 -18.17 -38.64
CA GLN A 161 39.08 -18.54 -37.53
C GLN A 161 38.95 -17.41 -36.49
N LYS A 162 40.06 -16.75 -36.16
CA LYS A 162 40.08 -15.56 -35.29
C LYS A 162 39.20 -14.45 -35.86
N ASN A 163 39.34 -14.14 -37.14
CA ASN A 163 38.54 -13.10 -37.78
C ASN A 163 37.04 -13.47 -37.79
N ASP A 164 36.69 -14.73 -38.04
CA ASP A 164 35.30 -15.18 -38.02
C ASP A 164 34.69 -15.10 -36.62
N LEU A 165 35.45 -15.43 -35.57
CA LEU A 165 35.02 -15.28 -34.17
C LEU A 165 34.85 -13.81 -33.79
N ILE A 166 35.79 -12.94 -34.15
CA ILE A 166 35.70 -11.49 -33.89
C ILE A 166 34.47 -10.90 -34.62
N ARG A 167 34.24 -11.28 -35.88
CA ARG A 167 33.07 -10.83 -36.65
C ARG A 167 31.76 -11.32 -36.02
N LYS A 168 31.71 -12.57 -35.57
CA LYS A 168 30.55 -13.12 -34.83
C LYS A 168 30.30 -12.32 -33.56
N LEU A 169 31.34 -11.92 -32.84
CA LEU A 169 31.23 -11.14 -31.63
C LEU A 169 30.71 -9.72 -31.89
N TYR A 170 31.24 -9.02 -32.89
CA TYR A 170 30.74 -7.70 -33.30
C TYR A 170 29.27 -7.73 -33.73
N ARG A 171 28.87 -8.73 -34.53
CA ARG A 171 27.46 -8.93 -34.94
C ARG A 171 26.54 -9.12 -33.74
N ARG A 172 27.01 -9.79 -32.69
CA ARG A 172 26.23 -9.99 -31.46
C ARG A 172 26.15 -8.71 -30.63
N CYS A 173 27.28 -8.01 -30.45
CA CYS A 173 27.37 -6.83 -29.59
C CYS A 173 26.61 -5.62 -30.17
N LEU A 174 26.65 -5.40 -31.48
CA LEU A 174 26.09 -4.20 -32.13
C LEU A 174 24.56 -4.21 -32.26
N VAL A 175 23.92 -5.33 -31.94
CA VAL A 175 22.45 -5.46 -31.86
C VAL A 175 21.94 -5.11 -30.46
N ILE A 176 22.82 -5.10 -29.45
CA ILE A 176 22.44 -4.86 -28.07
C ILE A 176 22.68 -3.37 -27.74
N PRO A 177 21.67 -2.67 -27.18
CA PRO A 177 21.86 -1.29 -26.75
C PRO A 177 22.86 -1.22 -25.56
N THR A 178 24.06 -0.69 -25.82
CA THR A 178 25.13 -0.49 -24.82
C THR A 178 25.50 0.98 -24.71
N SER A 179 25.95 1.46 -23.54
CA SER A 179 26.19 2.90 -23.30
C SER A 179 27.17 3.55 -24.27
N LYS A 180 28.15 2.79 -24.80
CA LYS A 180 29.17 3.27 -25.73
C LYS A 180 29.09 2.56 -27.09
N ILE A 181 27.89 2.25 -27.57
CA ILE A 181 27.69 1.51 -28.83
C ILE A 181 28.36 2.19 -30.04
N GLU A 182 28.41 3.52 -30.07
CA GLU A 182 29.03 4.29 -31.16
C GLU A 182 30.54 4.03 -31.26
N THR A 183 31.21 3.84 -30.11
CA THR A 183 32.65 3.53 -30.08
C THR A 183 32.92 2.14 -30.68
N ILE A 184 32.11 1.15 -30.33
CA ILE A 184 32.20 -0.22 -30.85
C ILE A 184 31.92 -0.22 -32.36
N TRP A 185 30.95 0.56 -32.82
CA TRP A 185 30.65 0.70 -34.26
C TRP A 185 31.82 1.32 -35.04
N SER A 186 32.47 2.36 -34.49
CA SER A 186 33.66 2.95 -35.11
C SER A 186 34.83 1.97 -35.14
N GLU A 187 35.04 1.20 -34.07
CA GLU A 187 36.08 0.16 -34.05
C GLU A 187 35.79 -0.97 -35.04
N TYR A 188 34.53 -1.41 -35.15
CA TYR A 188 34.10 -2.44 -36.10
C TYR A 188 34.29 -2.00 -37.55
N THR A 189 33.88 -0.78 -37.90
CA THR A 189 34.03 -0.26 -39.27
C THR A 189 35.50 -0.11 -39.66
N LYS A 190 36.38 0.30 -38.74
CA LYS A 190 37.83 0.30 -38.97
C LYS A 190 38.37 -1.12 -39.16
N TRP A 191 38.05 -2.01 -38.23
CA TRP A 191 38.50 -3.40 -38.25
C TRP A 191 38.05 -4.16 -39.51
N GLU A 192 36.81 -3.98 -39.95
CA GLU A 192 36.28 -4.68 -41.13
C GLU A 192 36.92 -4.17 -42.44
N ASN A 193 37.26 -2.88 -42.51
CA ASN A 193 38.01 -2.31 -43.63
C ASN A 193 39.48 -2.77 -43.66
N ASP A 194 40.07 -3.05 -42.49
CA ASP A 194 41.45 -3.54 -42.39
C ASP A 194 41.58 -5.05 -42.70
N VAL A 195 40.53 -5.83 -42.43
CA VAL A 195 40.55 -7.31 -42.51
C VAL A 195 39.95 -7.85 -43.81
N SER A 196 38.86 -7.25 -44.29
CA SER A 196 38.08 -7.74 -45.44
C SER A 196 38.39 -6.93 -46.70
N THR A 197 38.14 -7.51 -47.87
CA THR A 197 38.21 -6.76 -49.13
C THR A 197 37.15 -5.64 -49.14
N PRO A 198 37.42 -4.48 -49.79
CA PRO A 198 36.53 -3.31 -49.70
C PRO A 198 35.06 -3.59 -50.05
N ASN A 199 34.82 -4.47 -51.04
CA ASN A 199 33.47 -4.83 -51.46
C ASN A 199 32.72 -5.68 -50.41
N SER A 200 33.43 -6.60 -49.75
CA SER A 200 32.86 -7.43 -48.68
C SER A 200 32.67 -6.65 -47.39
N ALA A 201 33.61 -5.77 -47.04
CA ALA A 201 33.52 -4.90 -45.87
C ALA A 201 32.29 -3.99 -45.95
N SER A 202 32.08 -3.32 -47.09
CA SER A 202 30.89 -2.46 -47.31
C SER A 202 29.57 -3.22 -47.16
N LYS A 203 29.49 -4.45 -47.70
CA LYS A 203 28.31 -5.31 -47.56
C LYS A 203 28.05 -5.67 -46.09
N PHE A 204 29.07 -6.13 -45.36
CA PHE A 204 28.90 -6.51 -43.95
C PHE A 204 28.55 -5.33 -43.03
N ILE A 205 29.03 -4.13 -43.34
CA ILE A 205 28.66 -2.90 -42.63
C ILE A 205 27.20 -2.52 -42.95
N ALA A 206 26.80 -2.56 -44.23
CA ALA A 206 25.43 -2.25 -44.64
C ALA A 206 24.41 -3.20 -43.99
N ASP A 207 24.68 -4.51 -44.00
CA ASP A 207 23.82 -5.54 -43.40
C ASP A 207 23.57 -5.30 -41.89
N LEU A 208 24.57 -4.79 -41.16
CA LEU A 208 24.48 -4.57 -39.70
C LEU A 208 23.99 -3.17 -39.33
N SER A 209 24.06 -2.22 -40.25
CA SER A 209 23.73 -0.80 -40.02
C SER A 209 22.29 -0.60 -39.55
N THR A 210 21.31 -1.35 -40.08
CA THR A 210 19.90 -1.25 -39.70
C THR A 210 19.68 -1.59 -38.24
N SER A 211 20.14 -2.78 -37.79
CA SER A 211 20.00 -3.21 -36.40
C SER A 211 20.80 -2.34 -35.43
N TYR A 212 21.95 -1.80 -35.87
CA TYR A 212 22.70 -0.82 -35.09
C TYR A 212 21.90 0.48 -34.90
N MET A 213 21.22 0.97 -35.92
CA MET A 213 20.40 2.19 -35.81
C MET A 213 19.20 1.99 -34.87
N GLU A 214 18.57 0.81 -34.88
CA GLU A 214 17.51 0.44 -33.93
C GLU A 214 18.04 0.40 -32.47
N ALA A 215 19.20 -0.21 -32.24
CA ALA A 215 19.83 -0.24 -30.93
C ALA A 215 20.25 1.16 -30.45
N ARG A 216 20.72 2.01 -31.37
CA ARG A 216 21.11 3.40 -31.11
C ARG A 216 19.89 4.27 -30.79
N SER A 217 18.81 4.18 -31.56
CA SER A 217 17.58 4.94 -31.27
C SER A 217 16.99 4.54 -29.93
N TRP A 218 16.98 3.23 -29.61
CA TRP A 218 16.55 2.75 -28.30
C TRP A 218 17.40 3.31 -27.16
N ASN A 219 18.73 3.38 -27.30
CA ASN A 219 19.60 4.03 -26.30
C ASN A 219 19.23 5.51 -26.09
N THR A 220 18.90 6.24 -27.15
CA THR A 220 18.46 7.64 -27.01
C THR A 220 17.11 7.75 -26.29
N GLU A 221 16.16 6.85 -26.58
CA GLU A 221 14.89 6.78 -25.85
C GLU A 221 15.13 6.47 -24.36
N TRP A 222 16.02 5.52 -24.07
CA TRP A 222 16.40 5.16 -22.70
C TRP A 222 17.03 6.34 -21.94
N HIS A 223 17.95 7.08 -22.55
CA HIS A 223 18.54 8.28 -21.94
C HIS A 223 17.49 9.38 -21.68
N ASN A 224 16.50 9.53 -22.57
CA ASN A 224 15.40 10.48 -22.40
C ASN A 224 14.50 10.08 -21.23
N VAL A 225 14.17 8.79 -21.11
CA VAL A 225 13.31 8.26 -20.05
C VAL A 225 14.01 8.29 -18.69
N THR A 226 15.29 7.93 -18.64
CA THR A 226 16.07 7.88 -17.40
C THR A 226 16.65 9.22 -16.96
N LYS A 227 16.56 10.25 -17.82
CA LYS A 227 17.09 11.60 -17.58
C LYS A 227 18.54 11.62 -17.06
N ASN A 228 19.34 10.60 -17.43
CA ASN A 228 20.69 10.34 -16.91
C ASN A 228 20.83 10.35 -15.38
N SER A 229 19.73 10.20 -14.65
CA SER A 229 19.67 10.32 -13.19
C SER A 229 19.50 8.96 -12.51
N LEU A 230 19.38 7.89 -13.30
CA LEU A 230 19.31 6.52 -12.79
C LEU A 230 20.67 6.10 -12.22
N ARG A 231 20.72 5.90 -10.89
CA ARG A 231 21.91 5.43 -10.18
C ARG A 231 21.95 3.91 -10.25
N ARG A 232 23.08 3.36 -10.73
CA ARG A 232 23.31 1.91 -10.89
C ARG A 232 24.04 1.23 -9.75
N ARG A 233 24.57 2.04 -8.82
CA ARG A 233 25.11 1.67 -7.50
C ARG A 233 24.50 2.62 -6.47
N LEU A 234 23.72 2.08 -5.56
CA LEU A 234 23.04 2.80 -4.50
C LEU A 234 23.22 2.00 -3.22
N LEU A 235 23.43 2.69 -2.10
CA LEU A 235 23.36 2.08 -0.79
C LEU A 235 21.90 1.65 -0.56
N PRO A 236 21.61 0.36 -0.40
CA PRO A 236 20.25 -0.10 -0.14
C PRO A 236 19.72 0.56 1.13
N LYS A 237 18.64 1.34 0.99
CA LYS A 237 17.89 1.93 2.10
C LYS A 237 16.41 1.60 1.92
N SER A 238 15.71 1.41 3.03
CA SER A 238 14.25 1.30 3.02
C SER A 238 13.64 2.67 2.69
N PRO A 239 12.57 2.73 1.88
CA PRO A 239 11.87 3.99 1.60
C PRO A 239 11.37 4.67 2.88
N LEU A 240 11.07 3.91 3.94
CA LEU A 240 10.60 4.44 5.22
C LEU A 240 11.69 5.13 6.05
N ASN A 241 12.96 4.76 5.83
CA ASN A 241 14.11 5.27 6.59
C ASN A 241 14.94 6.30 5.81
N ALA A 242 14.53 6.61 4.57
CA ALA A 242 15.21 7.58 3.74
C ALA A 242 14.59 8.96 3.95
N SER A 243 15.36 9.87 4.53
CA SER A 243 15.00 11.29 4.61
C SER A 243 14.93 11.99 3.24
N ASP A 244 15.39 11.32 2.18
CA ASP A 244 15.63 11.91 0.87
C ASP A 244 14.74 11.24 -0.19
N ASN A 245 13.91 12.03 -0.88
CA ASN A 245 13.04 11.65 -2.03
C ASN A 245 13.79 10.95 -3.19
N THR A 246 15.11 10.83 -3.09
CA THR A 246 15.97 10.13 -4.04
C THR A 246 15.50 8.71 -4.34
N ILE A 247 14.99 7.95 -3.35
CA ILE A 247 14.56 6.57 -3.57
C ILE A 247 13.31 6.53 -4.44
N ASP A 248 12.33 7.39 -4.17
CA ASP A 248 11.08 7.45 -4.93
C ASP A 248 11.33 7.91 -6.37
N GLU A 249 12.21 8.89 -6.55
CA GLU A 249 12.70 9.27 -7.87
C GLU A 249 13.35 8.08 -8.59
N GLN A 250 14.25 7.34 -7.93
CA GLN A 250 14.86 6.15 -8.53
C GLN A 250 13.82 5.08 -8.90
N ILE A 251 12.84 4.81 -8.03
CA ILE A 251 11.76 3.84 -8.27
C ILE A 251 10.97 4.24 -9.52
N SER A 252 10.60 5.52 -9.64
CA SER A 252 9.87 6.02 -10.81
C SER A 252 10.65 5.87 -12.12
N LEU A 253 11.97 6.07 -12.09
CA LEU A 253 12.85 5.91 -13.24
C LEU A 253 12.99 4.42 -13.63
N TRP A 254 13.10 3.52 -12.65
CA TRP A 254 13.09 2.07 -12.89
C TRP A 254 11.79 1.59 -13.52
N TYR A 255 10.63 2.07 -13.06
CA TYR A 255 9.35 1.75 -13.70
C TYR A 255 9.24 2.28 -15.12
N SER A 256 9.69 3.52 -15.34
CA SER A 256 9.69 4.11 -16.68
C SER A 256 10.56 3.31 -17.65
N TRP A 257 11.69 2.76 -17.18
CA TRP A 257 12.50 1.84 -17.98
C TRP A 257 11.79 0.51 -18.24
N ILE A 258 11.20 -0.12 -17.22
CA ILE A 258 10.44 -1.37 -17.41
C ILE A 258 9.31 -1.18 -18.42
N ASP A 259 8.60 -0.05 -18.38
CA ASP A 259 7.51 0.23 -19.31
C ASP A 259 8.01 0.52 -20.73
N LEU A 260 9.20 1.12 -20.87
CA LEU A 260 9.88 1.23 -22.16
C LEU A 260 10.27 -0.15 -22.71
N GLU A 261 10.74 -1.07 -21.86
CA GLU A 261 11.05 -2.44 -22.29
C GLU A 261 9.79 -3.18 -22.74
N LYS A 262 8.67 -3.03 -22.03
CA LYS A 262 7.38 -3.63 -22.40
C LYS A 262 6.82 -3.12 -23.72
N LYS A 263 7.11 -1.87 -24.11
CA LYS A 263 6.73 -1.32 -25.43
C LYS A 263 7.40 -2.04 -26.60
N ASN A 264 8.52 -2.73 -26.35
CA ASN A 264 9.28 -3.50 -27.32
C ASN A 264 9.65 -2.70 -28.59
N SER A 265 10.22 -1.50 -28.43
CA SER A 265 10.68 -0.68 -29.58
C SER A 265 11.76 -1.37 -30.43
N LEU A 266 12.40 -2.43 -29.91
CA LEU A 266 13.43 -3.24 -30.58
C LEU A 266 12.86 -4.40 -31.43
N ASN A 267 11.54 -4.57 -31.50
CA ASN A 267 10.88 -5.65 -32.25
C ASN A 267 11.47 -7.06 -31.97
N LEU A 268 11.82 -7.33 -30.71
CA LEU A 268 12.45 -8.59 -30.32
C LEU A 268 11.43 -9.73 -30.30
N GLN A 269 11.93 -10.95 -30.50
CA GLN A 269 11.15 -12.16 -30.32
C GLN A 269 10.66 -12.29 -28.86
N PRO A 270 9.46 -12.85 -28.60
CA PRO A 270 8.85 -12.87 -27.27
C PRO A 270 9.74 -13.44 -26.16
N HIS A 271 10.49 -14.51 -26.44
CA HIS A 271 11.42 -15.12 -25.48
C HIS A 271 12.60 -14.18 -25.12
N ASN A 272 13.14 -13.46 -26.10
CA ASN A 272 14.25 -12.53 -25.86
C ASN A 272 13.80 -11.27 -25.13
N LEU A 273 12.58 -10.81 -25.41
CA LEU A 273 11.93 -9.72 -24.68
C LEU A 273 11.69 -10.10 -23.21
N GLN A 274 11.21 -11.32 -22.97
CA GLN A 274 11.02 -11.86 -21.62
C GLN A 274 12.33 -11.86 -20.82
N ASN A 275 13.41 -12.39 -21.39
CA ASN A 275 14.72 -12.41 -20.74
C ASN A 275 15.25 -11.00 -20.44
N ARG A 276 14.98 -10.01 -21.32
CA ARG A 276 15.32 -8.61 -21.08
C ARG A 276 14.57 -8.00 -19.91
N ILE A 277 13.26 -8.16 -19.88
CA ILE A 277 12.43 -7.62 -18.81
C ILE A 277 12.77 -8.29 -17.47
N GLU A 278 12.97 -9.61 -17.47
CA GLU A 278 13.42 -10.36 -16.29
C GLU A 278 14.79 -9.85 -15.79
N TYR A 279 15.72 -9.58 -16.70
CA TYR A 279 17.01 -9.00 -16.35
C TYR A 279 16.87 -7.63 -15.66
N VAL A 280 16.01 -6.76 -16.20
CA VAL A 280 15.75 -5.43 -15.60
C VAL A 280 15.14 -5.57 -14.21
N TYR A 281 14.18 -6.47 -14.00
CA TYR A 281 13.62 -6.73 -12.67
C TYR A 281 14.64 -7.31 -11.68
N LYS A 282 15.46 -8.29 -12.09
CA LYS A 282 16.54 -8.84 -11.26
C LYS A 282 17.55 -7.78 -10.86
N ARG A 283 17.89 -6.89 -11.79
CA ARG A 283 18.78 -5.77 -11.51
C ARG A 283 18.14 -4.75 -10.57
N ALA A 284 16.88 -4.41 -10.76
CA ALA A 284 16.16 -3.46 -9.92
C ALA A 284 16.03 -3.98 -8.48
N THR A 285 15.65 -5.26 -8.31
CA THR A 285 15.52 -5.90 -7.00
C THR A 285 16.85 -6.07 -6.26
N SER A 286 17.95 -6.29 -7.01
CA SER A 286 19.30 -6.33 -6.44
C SER A 286 19.78 -4.96 -5.92
N LEU A 287 19.35 -3.87 -6.55
CA LEU A 287 19.76 -2.50 -6.17
C LEU A 287 18.84 -1.90 -5.10
N LEU A 288 17.55 -2.20 -5.17
CA LEU A 288 16.50 -1.72 -4.28
C LEU A 288 15.84 -2.90 -3.55
N PRO A 289 16.60 -3.69 -2.75
CA PRO A 289 16.08 -4.89 -2.10
C PRO A 289 15.02 -4.56 -1.05
N PHE A 290 15.04 -3.36 -0.48
CA PHE A 290 14.11 -2.94 0.57
C PHE A 290 12.80 -2.33 0.07
N VAL A 291 12.50 -2.41 -1.24
CA VAL A 291 11.28 -1.85 -1.85
C VAL A 291 10.33 -3.01 -2.18
N PRO A 292 9.29 -3.25 -1.37
CA PRO A 292 8.38 -4.39 -1.58
C PRO A 292 7.61 -4.35 -2.90
N GLU A 293 7.32 -3.15 -3.40
CA GLU A 293 6.54 -2.97 -4.64
C GLU A 293 7.25 -3.56 -5.87
N LEU A 294 8.58 -3.42 -5.96
CA LEU A 294 9.37 -3.97 -7.06
C LEU A 294 9.31 -5.50 -7.09
N TRP A 295 9.44 -6.13 -5.93
CA TRP A 295 9.31 -7.57 -5.78
C TRP A 295 7.92 -8.05 -6.16
N PHE A 296 6.86 -7.35 -5.70
CA PHE A 296 5.48 -7.68 -6.05
C PHE A 296 5.24 -7.65 -7.55
N ARG A 297 5.63 -6.55 -8.22
CA ARG A 297 5.49 -6.39 -9.68
C ARG A 297 6.29 -7.43 -10.45
N TYR A 298 7.49 -7.78 -9.97
CA TYR A 298 8.30 -8.83 -10.60
C TYR A 298 7.61 -10.20 -10.53
N VAL A 299 7.06 -10.57 -9.38
CA VAL A 299 6.31 -11.82 -9.21
C VAL A 299 5.07 -11.84 -10.08
N GLN A 300 4.30 -10.74 -10.13
CA GLN A 300 3.12 -10.65 -11.00
C GLN A 300 3.49 -10.85 -12.48
N TYR A 301 4.60 -10.26 -12.93
CA TYR A 301 5.10 -10.46 -14.29
C TYR A 301 5.42 -11.93 -14.58
N LEU A 302 6.12 -12.62 -13.68
CA LEU A 302 6.44 -14.04 -13.83
C LEU A 302 5.20 -14.94 -13.85
N LEU A 303 4.19 -14.59 -13.04
CA LEU A 303 2.91 -15.31 -12.99
C LEU A 303 2.08 -15.14 -14.26
N HIS A 304 2.10 -13.96 -14.89
CA HIS A 304 1.39 -13.70 -16.14
C HIS A 304 1.97 -14.48 -17.34
N GLN A 305 3.27 -14.81 -17.31
CA GLN A 305 3.92 -15.48 -18.44
C GLN A 305 3.74 -16.98 -18.44
N ASN A 306 4.01 -17.64 -17.30
CA ASN A 306 3.86 -19.09 -17.13
C ASN A 306 3.60 -19.40 -15.65
N GLY A 307 2.39 -19.09 -15.18
CA GLY A 307 2.05 -19.11 -13.75
C GLY A 307 2.16 -20.45 -13.03
N ASP A 308 2.24 -21.58 -13.75
CA ASP A 308 2.38 -22.92 -13.15
C ASP A 308 3.85 -23.39 -13.05
N THR A 309 4.70 -23.13 -14.05
CA THR A 309 6.12 -23.53 -14.01
C THR A 309 6.96 -22.57 -13.17
N ASN A 310 6.60 -21.29 -13.14
CA ASN A 310 7.34 -20.26 -12.41
C ASN A 310 6.92 -20.13 -10.94
N ARG A 311 5.92 -20.89 -10.47
CA ARG A 311 5.36 -20.72 -9.12
C ARG A 311 6.37 -21.00 -8.00
N GLY A 312 7.15 -22.07 -8.13
CA GLY A 312 8.22 -22.39 -7.18
C GLY A 312 9.28 -21.30 -7.11
N ILE A 313 9.68 -20.75 -8.26
CA ILE A 313 10.64 -19.63 -8.35
C ILE A 313 10.05 -18.38 -7.69
N CYS A 314 8.77 -18.08 -7.90
CA CYS A 314 8.09 -16.96 -7.25
C CYS A 314 8.06 -17.10 -5.72
N ILE A 315 7.84 -18.32 -5.19
CA ILE A 315 7.84 -18.56 -3.74
C ILE A 315 9.24 -18.41 -3.15
N GLU A 316 10.28 -18.93 -3.80
CA GLU A 316 11.67 -18.71 -3.37
C GLU A 316 12.02 -17.23 -3.35
N LEU A 317 11.65 -16.52 -4.41
CA LEU A 317 11.90 -15.09 -4.53
C LEU A 317 11.13 -14.26 -3.50
N LEU A 318 9.90 -14.63 -3.14
CA LEU A 318 9.15 -13.99 -2.06
C LEU A 318 9.71 -14.32 -0.68
N ASN A 319 10.18 -15.54 -0.45
CA ASN A 319 10.86 -15.87 0.82
C ASN A 319 12.14 -15.03 0.97
N ASP A 320 12.90 -14.88 -0.11
CA ASP A 320 14.10 -14.04 -0.12
C ASP A 320 13.76 -12.57 0.13
N SER A 321 12.67 -12.06 -0.44
CA SER A 321 12.23 -10.68 -0.20
C SER A 321 11.64 -10.45 1.20
N LEU A 322 11.04 -11.46 1.83
CA LEU A 322 10.55 -11.39 3.22
C LEU A 322 11.70 -11.42 4.24
N VAL A 323 12.79 -12.14 3.94
CA VAL A 323 14.04 -12.08 4.73
C VAL A 323 14.67 -10.69 4.66
N LEU A 324 14.36 -9.89 3.64
CA LEU A 324 14.83 -8.51 3.46
C LEU A 324 13.79 -7.44 3.85
N ASN A 325 12.50 -7.77 3.88
CA ASN A 325 11.40 -6.90 4.27
C ASN A 325 10.37 -7.68 5.13
N PRO A 326 10.56 -7.76 6.45
CA PRO A 326 9.74 -8.61 7.31
C PRO A 326 8.42 -7.94 7.70
N GLU A 327 8.40 -6.60 7.62
CA GLU A 327 7.27 -5.74 7.96
C GLU A 327 6.33 -5.56 6.76
N SER A 328 6.66 -6.15 5.60
CA SER A 328 5.87 -5.94 4.39
C SER A 328 4.58 -6.75 4.41
N TYR A 329 3.46 -6.05 4.59
CA TYR A 329 2.12 -6.60 4.42
C TYR A 329 1.90 -7.13 2.99
N LEU A 330 2.33 -6.35 1.99
CA LEU A 330 2.12 -6.65 0.57
C LEU A 330 2.73 -8.00 0.18
N LEU A 331 3.99 -8.24 0.55
CA LEU A 331 4.71 -9.47 0.22
C LEU A 331 4.15 -10.66 1.02
N THR A 332 3.79 -10.44 2.29
CA THR A 332 3.21 -11.49 3.14
C THR A 332 1.85 -11.93 2.61
N PHE A 333 1.01 -11.01 2.14
CA PHE A 333 -0.29 -11.36 1.56
C PHE A 333 -0.11 -12.08 0.22
N GLN A 334 0.81 -11.62 -0.63
CA GLN A 334 1.09 -12.27 -1.91
C GLN A 334 1.65 -13.69 -1.75
N ILE A 335 2.60 -13.90 -0.84
CA ILE A 335 3.15 -15.25 -0.60
C ILE A 335 2.07 -16.18 -0.04
N ALA A 336 1.20 -15.67 0.83
CA ALA A 336 0.12 -16.46 1.40
C ALA A 336 -0.89 -16.90 0.33
N GLU A 337 -1.26 -16.03 -0.60
CA GLU A 337 -2.13 -16.39 -1.73
C GLU A 337 -1.49 -17.45 -2.63
N LEU A 338 -0.17 -17.34 -2.90
CA LEU A 338 0.54 -18.33 -3.70
C LEU A 338 0.65 -19.69 -3.00
N LEU A 339 0.97 -19.70 -1.70
CA LEU A 339 1.04 -20.92 -0.90
C LEU A 339 -0.32 -21.58 -0.72
N GLU A 340 -1.39 -20.78 -0.61
CA GLU A 340 -2.76 -21.29 -0.58
C GLU A 340 -3.15 -21.97 -1.88
N ARG A 341 -2.74 -21.41 -3.03
CA ARG A 341 -2.90 -22.05 -4.34
C ARG A 341 -2.11 -23.36 -4.48
N GLU A 342 -1.00 -23.53 -3.76
CA GLU A 342 -0.24 -24.78 -3.69
C GLU A 342 -0.76 -25.77 -2.65
N HIS A 343 -1.86 -25.45 -1.95
CA HIS A 343 -2.37 -26.22 -0.80
C HIS A 343 -1.38 -26.34 0.37
N ALA A 344 -0.35 -25.48 0.42
CA ALA A 344 0.66 -25.44 1.48
C ALA A 344 0.21 -24.55 2.66
N PHE A 345 -0.95 -24.84 3.24
CA PHE A 345 -1.61 -23.95 4.21
C PHE A 345 -0.81 -23.69 5.49
N ALA A 346 -0.06 -24.68 5.98
CA ALA A 346 0.77 -24.52 7.18
C ALA A 346 1.91 -23.50 6.97
N LYS A 347 2.51 -23.47 5.76
CA LYS A 347 3.52 -22.47 5.41
C LYS A 347 2.92 -21.07 5.31
N ALA A 348 1.70 -20.96 4.77
CA ALA A 348 0.98 -19.70 4.68
C ALA A 348 0.61 -19.15 6.08
N GLN A 349 0.17 -20.01 7.01
CA GLN A 349 -0.02 -19.61 8.40
C GLN A 349 1.28 -19.13 9.04
N HIS A 350 2.37 -19.87 8.83
CA HIS A 350 3.68 -19.50 9.36
C HIS A 350 4.18 -18.14 8.84
N SER A 351 3.92 -17.79 7.56
CA SER A 351 4.29 -16.47 7.04
C SER A 351 3.54 -15.33 7.74
N PHE A 352 2.26 -15.53 8.05
CA PHE A 352 1.47 -14.56 8.84
C PHE A 352 1.91 -14.50 10.30
N GLU A 353 2.19 -15.65 10.93
CA GLU A 353 2.70 -15.71 12.30
C GLU A 353 4.05 -15.01 12.44
N ASN A 354 4.94 -15.14 11.44
CA ASN A 354 6.21 -14.43 11.40
C ASN A 354 6.02 -12.91 11.32
N LEU A 355 5.11 -12.43 10.46
CA LEU A 355 4.76 -11.01 10.38
C LEU A 355 4.19 -10.51 11.72
N ILE A 356 3.28 -11.26 12.34
CA ILE A 356 2.71 -10.91 13.65
C ILE A 356 3.81 -10.80 14.71
N LYS A 357 4.74 -11.75 14.75
CA LYS A 357 5.85 -11.74 15.69
C LYS A 357 6.70 -10.49 15.52
N VAL A 358 7.11 -10.17 14.29
CA VAL A 358 7.92 -8.99 13.98
C VAL A 358 7.21 -7.70 14.40
N LEU A 359 5.93 -7.56 14.09
CA LEU A 359 5.14 -6.39 14.48
C LEU A 359 4.94 -6.31 16.00
N SER A 360 4.75 -7.45 16.68
CA SER A 360 4.60 -7.49 18.14
C SER A 360 5.91 -7.16 18.88
N ASP A 361 7.05 -7.57 18.34
CA ASP A 361 8.37 -7.22 18.86
C ASP A 361 8.62 -5.72 18.69
N LYS A 362 8.28 -5.15 17.53
CA LYS A 362 8.34 -3.70 17.29
C LYS A 362 7.43 -2.93 18.24
N HIS A 363 6.21 -3.41 18.47
CA HIS A 363 5.26 -2.78 19.39
C HIS A 363 5.79 -2.79 20.82
N SER A 364 6.44 -3.88 21.23
CA SER A 364 7.06 -3.98 22.54
C SER A 364 8.25 -3.02 22.67
N ARG A 365 9.09 -2.90 21.64
CA ARG A 365 10.20 -1.93 21.60
C ARG A 365 9.73 -0.48 21.68
N VAL A 366 8.75 -0.08 20.87
CA VAL A 366 8.19 1.29 20.90
C VAL A 366 7.55 1.57 22.26
N LYS A 367 6.88 0.58 22.85
CA LYS A 367 6.32 0.72 24.19
C LYS A 367 7.41 0.90 25.26
N GLU A 368 8.50 0.14 25.19
CA GLU A 368 9.66 0.31 26.06
C GLU A 368 10.32 1.68 25.86
N GLU A 369 10.44 2.18 24.63
CA GLU A 369 10.93 3.52 24.33
C GLU A 369 10.06 4.60 25.00
N ILE A 370 8.73 4.50 24.90
CA ILE A 370 7.80 5.39 25.59
C ILE A 370 8.00 5.32 27.11
N GLU A 371 8.10 4.12 27.69
CA GLU A 371 8.31 3.93 29.12
C GLU A 371 9.66 4.49 29.60
N THR A 372 10.73 4.34 28.81
CA THR A 372 12.05 4.91 29.13
C THR A 372 12.04 6.43 29.07
N ILE A 373 11.38 7.04 28.08
CA ILE A 373 11.24 8.50 28.00
C ILE A 373 10.43 9.00 29.20
N LYS A 374 9.30 8.36 29.52
CA LYS A 374 8.49 8.71 30.71
C LYS A 374 9.28 8.57 32.01
N ARG A 375 10.12 7.54 32.13
CA ARG A 375 11.00 7.32 33.29
C ARG A 375 12.11 8.36 33.40
N ASN A 376 12.81 8.65 32.31
CA ASN A 376 13.89 9.65 32.28
C ASN A 376 13.35 11.04 32.66
N ILE A 377 12.13 11.36 32.25
CA ILE A 377 11.48 12.62 32.63
C ILE A 377 11.10 12.63 34.12
N SER A 378 10.57 11.52 34.63
CA SER A 378 10.26 11.36 36.06
C SER A 378 11.52 11.50 36.94
N GLU A 379 12.65 10.97 36.50
CA GLU A 379 13.94 11.08 37.17
C GLU A 379 14.53 12.51 37.07
N SER A 380 14.31 13.21 35.95
CA SER A 380 14.75 14.60 35.75
C SER A 380 13.98 15.64 36.58
N GLN A 381 12.74 15.32 36.99
CA GLN A 381 11.91 16.19 37.84
C GLN A 381 12.08 15.96 39.34
N GLY A 382 12.97 15.05 39.76
CA GLY A 382 13.43 14.98 41.15
C GLY A 382 12.39 14.46 42.15
N VAL A 383 11.64 13.40 41.84
CA VAL A 383 10.97 12.61 42.89
C VAL A 383 12.00 11.64 43.47
N ASN A 384 12.80 12.14 44.41
CA ASN A 384 13.71 11.32 45.20
C ASN A 384 12.91 10.62 46.31
N SER A 385 12.38 9.42 46.04
CA SER A 385 11.81 8.57 47.10
C SER A 385 12.94 7.95 47.93
N LYS A 386 13.42 8.68 48.95
CA LYS A 386 14.27 8.10 50.01
C LYS A 386 13.76 8.50 51.39
N GLY A 387 13.04 7.56 52.01
CA GLY A 387 13.19 7.10 53.40
C GLY A 387 12.80 8.02 54.57
N SER A 388 11.80 7.59 55.34
CA SER A 388 11.93 7.50 56.81
C SER A 388 10.95 6.47 57.38
N GLU A 389 11.53 5.45 58.02
CA GLU A 389 10.84 4.53 58.92
C GLU A 389 10.51 5.20 60.28
N SER A 390 9.47 4.66 60.91
CA SER A 390 9.12 4.68 62.34
C SER A 390 8.44 5.93 62.94
N SER A 391 7.14 5.80 63.19
CA SER A 391 6.61 5.72 64.57
C SER A 391 5.11 5.36 64.57
N GLU A 392 4.78 4.31 65.30
CA GLU A 392 3.40 3.89 65.61
C GLU A 392 2.66 4.97 66.41
N THR A 393 1.44 5.31 66.02
CA THR A 393 0.32 5.49 66.97
C THR A 393 -1.02 5.37 66.25
N LYS A 394 -1.89 4.51 66.79
CA LYS A 394 -3.27 4.29 66.33
C LYS A 394 -4.15 5.53 66.62
N SER A 395 -4.94 5.93 65.63
CA SER A 395 -6.34 6.33 65.83
C SER A 395 -7.11 6.20 64.52
N ALA A 396 -8.31 5.63 64.60
CA ALA A 396 -9.19 5.32 63.47
C ALA A 396 -10.01 6.55 63.04
N SER A 397 -10.13 6.76 61.72
CA SER A 397 -11.32 7.30 61.07
C SER A 397 -11.28 6.97 59.57
N ASP A 398 -12.43 6.53 59.05
CA ASP A 398 -12.77 6.47 57.61
C ASP A 398 -12.37 7.76 56.89
N ASP A 399 -11.73 7.63 55.72
CA ASP A 399 -12.13 8.30 54.48
C ASP A 399 -11.27 7.76 53.31
N GLU A 400 -11.93 7.41 52.21
CA GLU A 400 -11.33 6.91 50.96
C GLU A 400 -10.64 8.06 50.22
N ASP A 401 -9.38 8.34 50.54
CA ASP A 401 -8.56 9.31 49.78
C ASP A 401 -7.99 8.67 48.50
N GLU A 402 -8.42 9.21 47.36
CA GLU A 402 -7.88 8.97 46.03
C GLU A 402 -6.34 9.13 46.03
N GLN A 403 -5.63 8.10 45.57
CA GLN A 403 -4.18 8.18 45.32
C GLN A 403 -3.89 9.16 44.17
N ILE A 404 -3.65 10.42 44.50
CA ILE A 404 -3.14 11.43 43.57
C ILE A 404 -1.71 11.03 43.16
N SER A 405 -1.56 10.54 41.93
CA SER A 405 -0.25 10.30 41.32
C SER A 405 0.46 11.65 41.07
N PRO A 406 1.76 11.78 41.38
CA PRO A 406 2.47 13.07 41.27
C PRO A 406 2.52 13.56 39.82
N LEU A 407 2.16 14.83 39.63
CA LEU A 407 2.02 15.51 38.34
C LEU A 407 3.39 15.79 37.69
N ILE A 408 3.71 15.08 36.60
CA ILE A 408 4.96 15.25 35.83
C ILE A 408 4.74 16.32 34.74
N HIS A 409 5.41 17.46 34.80
CA HIS A 409 5.31 18.49 33.75
C HIS A 409 6.20 18.12 32.54
N PHE A 410 5.64 17.69 31.41
CA PHE A 410 6.44 17.42 30.21
C PHE A 410 6.89 18.72 29.52
N LYS A 411 8.14 18.77 29.03
CA LYS A 411 8.58 19.81 28.07
C LYS A 411 7.89 19.60 26.73
N GLU A 412 7.58 20.67 26.00
CA GLU A 412 6.81 20.63 24.73
C GLU A 412 7.43 19.70 23.66
N ALA A 413 8.76 19.70 23.50
CA ALA A 413 9.45 18.82 22.56
C ALA A 413 9.38 17.33 22.94
N ASP A 414 9.48 17.02 24.24
CA ASP A 414 9.41 15.64 24.75
C ASP A 414 7.97 15.13 24.72
N ALA A 415 6.99 16.01 24.96
CA ALA A 415 5.57 15.73 24.80
C ALA A 415 5.22 15.41 23.34
N LEU A 416 5.68 16.22 22.36
CA LEU A 416 5.48 15.93 20.94
C LEU A 416 6.14 14.62 20.50
N ALA A 417 7.30 14.27 21.06
CA ALA A 417 7.94 12.98 20.79
C ALA A 417 7.14 11.80 21.36
N ILE A 418 6.60 11.93 22.58
CA ILE A 418 5.74 10.90 23.19
C ILE A 418 4.44 10.74 22.40
N LEU A 419 3.80 11.83 21.96
CA LEU A 419 2.58 11.77 21.13
C LEU A 419 2.84 11.02 19.82
N LYS A 420 3.90 11.39 19.09
CA LYS A 420 4.25 10.67 17.86
C LYS A 420 4.51 9.19 18.11
N LEU A 421 5.17 8.85 19.21
CA LEU A 421 5.39 7.45 19.58
C LEU A 421 4.08 6.75 19.99
N GLU A 422 3.17 7.41 20.70
CA GLU A 422 1.85 6.88 21.05
C GLU A 422 0.97 6.67 19.81
N ASP A 423 1.02 7.57 18.82
CA ASP A 423 0.34 7.43 17.54
C ASP A 423 0.89 6.24 16.75
N THR A 424 2.23 6.13 16.62
CA THR A 424 2.85 4.97 15.97
C THR A 424 2.54 3.66 16.69
N LEU A 425 2.39 3.68 18.02
CA LEU A 425 1.99 2.51 18.81
C LEU A 425 0.54 2.12 18.50
N GLN A 426 -0.37 3.10 18.39
CA GLN A 426 -1.76 2.85 17.99
C GLN A 426 -1.84 2.31 16.56
N GLU A 427 -1.13 2.89 15.60
CA GLU A 427 -1.05 2.39 14.22
C GLU A 427 -0.55 0.96 14.17
N LEU A 428 0.50 0.64 14.93
CA LEU A 428 1.06 -0.69 15.00
C LEU A 428 0.10 -1.70 15.66
N SER A 429 -0.68 -1.25 16.65
CA SER A 429 -1.73 -2.08 17.24
C SER A 429 -2.86 -2.38 16.25
N LYS A 430 -3.27 -1.40 15.44
CA LYS A 430 -4.24 -1.57 14.35
C LYS A 430 -3.68 -2.49 13.27
N SER A 431 -2.39 -2.37 12.94
CA SER A 431 -1.77 -3.19 11.91
C SER A 431 -1.63 -4.66 12.34
N VAL A 432 -1.24 -4.93 13.58
CA VAL A 432 -1.27 -6.29 14.15
C VAL A 432 -2.68 -6.87 14.10
N THR A 433 -3.68 -6.06 14.47
CA THR A 433 -5.09 -6.44 14.42
C THR A 433 -5.53 -6.81 13.00
N LEU A 434 -5.17 -6.00 12.00
CA LEU A 434 -5.43 -6.28 10.58
C LEU A 434 -4.80 -7.60 10.13
N VAL A 435 -3.55 -7.86 10.49
CA VAL A 435 -2.85 -9.10 10.11
C VAL A 435 -3.54 -10.32 10.71
N TYR A 436 -3.98 -10.25 11.98
CA TYR A 436 -4.78 -11.31 12.59
C TYR A 436 -6.14 -11.51 11.89
N VAL A 437 -6.83 -10.44 11.49
CA VAL A 437 -8.08 -10.52 10.71
C VAL A 437 -7.83 -11.25 9.38
N LYS A 438 -6.77 -10.89 8.65
CA LYS A 438 -6.44 -11.55 7.38
C LYS A 438 -6.01 -13.00 7.58
N LEU A 439 -5.29 -13.32 8.66
CA LEU A 439 -4.98 -14.69 9.06
C LEU A 439 -6.25 -15.52 9.34
N MET A 440 -7.23 -14.96 10.05
CA MET A 440 -8.53 -15.62 10.28
C MET A 440 -9.26 -15.86 8.96
N GLY A 441 -9.26 -14.89 8.05
CA GLY A 441 -9.81 -15.05 6.69
C GLY A 441 -9.16 -16.20 5.92
N LEU A 442 -7.83 -16.28 5.93
CA LEU A 442 -7.07 -17.37 5.32
C LEU A 442 -7.45 -18.73 5.94
N CYS A 443 -7.48 -18.82 7.28
CA CYS A 443 -7.82 -20.06 7.99
C CYS A 443 -9.25 -20.50 7.67
N LYS A 444 -10.19 -19.55 7.56
CA LYS A 444 -11.56 -19.84 7.17
C LYS A 444 -11.63 -20.42 5.75
N ARG A 445 -10.90 -19.83 4.80
CA ARG A 445 -10.90 -20.23 3.38
C ARG A 445 -10.24 -21.60 3.17
N SER A 446 -9.21 -21.93 3.94
CA SER A 446 -8.42 -23.15 3.77
C SER A 446 -8.82 -24.32 4.68
N GLN A 447 -8.97 -24.10 5.99
CA GLN A 447 -9.07 -25.15 7.01
C GLN A 447 -10.41 -25.10 7.79
N GLY A 448 -11.23 -24.08 7.55
CA GLY A 448 -12.56 -23.92 8.13
C GLY A 448 -12.59 -23.29 9.52
N ILE A 449 -13.76 -23.31 10.17
CA ILE A 449 -14.07 -22.53 11.39
C ILE A 449 -13.27 -22.95 12.63
N LYS A 450 -12.87 -24.22 12.74
CA LYS A 450 -12.15 -24.71 13.93
C LYS A 450 -10.82 -23.98 14.13
N GLU A 451 -10.11 -23.75 13.02
CA GLU A 451 -8.81 -23.07 13.04
C GLU A 451 -8.96 -21.56 13.23
N VAL A 452 -10.02 -20.95 12.68
CA VAL A 452 -10.39 -19.55 13.00
C VAL A 452 -10.54 -19.36 14.51
N ARG A 453 -11.24 -20.28 15.20
CA ARG A 453 -11.39 -20.24 16.66
C ARG A 453 -10.07 -20.47 17.40
N SER A 454 -9.15 -21.25 16.83
CA SER A 454 -7.80 -21.45 17.37
C SER A 454 -6.98 -20.16 17.31
N VAL A 455 -6.93 -19.53 16.14
CA VAL A 455 -6.28 -18.21 15.93
C VAL A 455 -6.92 -17.15 16.82
N PHE A 456 -8.25 -17.14 16.94
CA PHE A 456 -8.93 -16.22 17.84
C PHE A 456 -8.47 -16.43 19.29
N LYS A 457 -8.19 -17.65 19.76
CA LYS A 457 -7.63 -17.87 21.12
C LYS A 457 -6.21 -17.34 21.26
N GLN A 458 -5.38 -17.43 20.21
CA GLN A 458 -4.01 -16.92 20.20
C GLN A 458 -3.93 -15.40 20.41
N ARG A 459 -5.04 -14.67 20.20
CA ARG A 459 -5.13 -13.23 20.52
C ARG A 459 -4.71 -12.87 21.94
N LYS A 460 -4.85 -13.80 22.89
CA LYS A 460 -4.48 -13.59 24.30
C LYS A 460 -2.98 -13.31 24.50
N ASN A 461 -2.16 -13.66 23.51
CA ASN A 461 -0.73 -13.40 23.53
C ASN A 461 -0.41 -11.90 23.32
N PHE A 462 -1.32 -11.11 22.76
CA PHE A 462 -1.14 -9.68 22.55
C PHE A 462 -2.18 -8.88 23.35
N LYS A 463 -1.71 -8.05 24.29
CA LYS A 463 -2.58 -7.34 25.25
C LYS A 463 -3.29 -6.11 24.63
N SER A 464 -2.73 -5.53 23.56
CA SER A 464 -3.23 -4.29 22.92
C SER A 464 -3.98 -4.57 21.61
N MET A 465 -4.82 -5.60 21.55
CA MET A 465 -5.61 -5.91 20.34
C MET A 465 -6.75 -4.90 20.13
N GLY A 466 -6.99 -4.52 18.87
CA GLY A 466 -8.13 -3.68 18.47
C GLY A 466 -9.48 -4.40 18.54
N TYR A 467 -10.55 -3.61 18.48
CA TYR A 467 -11.94 -4.13 18.51
C TYR A 467 -12.33 -4.81 17.19
N GLU A 468 -11.67 -4.43 16.09
CA GLU A 468 -11.93 -4.88 14.72
C GLU A 468 -11.83 -6.41 14.61
N LEU A 469 -10.91 -7.03 15.35
CA LEU A 469 -10.79 -8.48 15.41
C LEU A 469 -12.07 -9.16 15.89
N TYR A 470 -12.70 -8.61 16.92
CA TYR A 470 -13.91 -9.19 17.51
C TYR A 470 -15.08 -9.06 16.57
N VAL A 471 -15.21 -7.90 15.92
CA VAL A 471 -16.23 -7.62 14.90
C VAL A 471 -16.09 -8.61 13.74
N GLU A 472 -14.90 -8.70 13.15
CA GLU A 472 -14.64 -9.59 12.01
C GLU A 472 -14.82 -11.06 12.36
N ASN A 473 -14.35 -11.51 13.53
CA ASN A 473 -14.58 -12.88 13.98
C ASN A 473 -16.06 -13.19 14.19
N ALA A 474 -16.84 -12.24 14.73
CA ALA A 474 -18.28 -12.40 14.87
C ALA A 474 -18.99 -12.45 13.51
N LEU A 475 -18.58 -11.61 12.54
CA LEU A 475 -19.09 -11.64 11.18
C LEU A 475 -18.76 -12.97 10.47
N ILE A 476 -17.54 -13.49 10.60
CA ILE A 476 -17.15 -14.81 10.04
C ILE A 476 -18.04 -15.92 10.61
N GLU A 477 -18.32 -15.93 11.91
CA GLU A 477 -19.23 -16.90 12.53
C GLU A 477 -20.68 -16.70 12.10
N PHE A 478 -21.13 -15.45 11.95
CA PHE A 478 -22.47 -15.11 11.46
C PHE A 478 -22.71 -15.62 10.04
N TYR A 479 -21.81 -15.32 9.10
CA TYR A 479 -21.87 -15.81 7.71
C TYR A 479 -21.64 -17.33 7.59
N SER A 480 -21.29 -18.00 8.69
CA SER A 480 -21.16 -19.46 8.77
C SER A 480 -22.31 -20.12 9.55
N ASP A 481 -23.47 -19.46 9.64
CA ASP A 481 -24.70 -19.90 10.31
C ASP A 481 -24.62 -20.07 11.85
N ASN A 482 -23.55 -19.59 12.51
CA ASN A 482 -23.37 -19.68 13.96
C ASN A 482 -23.79 -18.40 14.71
N ARG A 483 -25.01 -17.90 14.46
CA ARG A 483 -25.51 -16.64 15.03
C ARG A 483 -25.35 -16.51 16.56
N LYS A 484 -25.72 -17.54 17.31
CA LYS A 484 -25.57 -17.57 18.78
C LYS A 484 -24.12 -17.40 19.26
N THR A 485 -23.15 -17.81 18.44
CA THR A 485 -21.73 -17.66 18.76
C THR A 485 -21.26 -16.25 18.42
N ALA A 486 -21.74 -15.67 17.32
CA ALA A 486 -21.51 -14.28 16.97
C ALA A 486 -22.00 -13.33 18.06
N ASP A 487 -23.23 -13.53 18.58
CA ASP A 487 -23.79 -12.71 19.67
C ASP A 487 -22.92 -12.79 20.93
N LYS A 488 -22.47 -14.00 21.31
CA LYS A 488 -21.55 -14.19 22.44
C LYS A 488 -20.19 -13.51 22.24
N ILE A 489 -19.71 -13.40 21.01
CA ILE A 489 -18.44 -12.71 20.70
C ILE A 489 -18.63 -11.20 20.85
N PHE A 490 -19.76 -10.65 20.38
CA PHE A 490 -20.10 -9.24 20.61
C PHE A 490 -20.32 -8.93 22.09
N ASP A 491 -21.00 -9.80 22.85
CA ASP A 491 -21.14 -9.65 24.32
C ASP A 491 -19.78 -9.66 25.03
N LEU A 492 -18.85 -10.50 24.56
CA LEU A 492 -17.50 -10.53 25.10
C LEU A 492 -16.74 -9.23 24.78
N ALA A 493 -16.87 -8.72 23.57
CA ALA A 493 -16.25 -7.46 23.14
C ALA A 493 -16.87 -6.25 23.87
N MET A 494 -18.16 -6.27 24.19
CA MET A 494 -18.84 -5.21 24.94
C MET A 494 -18.25 -5.02 26.34
N LYS A 495 -17.74 -6.09 26.98
CA LYS A 495 -17.08 -6.01 28.29
C LYS A 495 -15.75 -5.25 28.24
N THR A 496 -15.03 -5.30 27.12
CA THR A 496 -13.70 -4.69 26.98
C THR A 496 -13.74 -3.36 26.23
N PHE A 497 -14.64 -3.21 25.25
CA PHE A 497 -14.72 -2.06 24.34
C PHE A 497 -16.05 -1.30 24.40
N GLY A 498 -16.89 -1.53 25.43
CA GLY A 498 -18.18 -0.83 25.58
C GLY A 498 -18.08 0.70 25.77
N LYS A 499 -16.87 1.24 25.88
CA LYS A 499 -16.56 2.67 25.94
C LYS A 499 -16.12 3.26 24.58
N ASN A 500 -15.72 2.41 23.63
CA ASN A 500 -15.22 2.86 22.33
C ASN A 500 -16.38 3.09 21.35
N GLY A 501 -16.58 4.34 20.91
CA GLY A 501 -17.64 4.70 19.98
C GLY A 501 -17.60 3.98 18.63
N ALA A 502 -16.40 3.65 18.13
CA ALA A 502 -16.23 2.98 16.84
C ALA A 502 -16.72 1.52 16.88
N PHE A 503 -16.43 0.81 17.98
CA PHE A 503 -16.96 -0.52 18.23
C PHE A 503 -18.48 -0.51 18.35
N LEU A 504 -19.04 0.42 19.11
CA LEU A 504 -20.49 0.52 19.31
C LEU A 504 -21.23 0.75 17.99
N TYR A 505 -20.67 1.55 17.09
CA TYR A 505 -21.20 1.74 15.74
C TYR A 505 -21.21 0.43 14.92
N SER A 506 -20.09 -0.30 14.90
CA SER A 506 -20.00 -1.57 14.18
C SER A 506 -20.96 -2.65 14.72
N TYR A 507 -21.18 -2.66 16.04
CA TYR A 507 -22.13 -3.58 16.65
C TYR A 507 -23.59 -3.17 16.37
N LEU A 508 -23.89 -1.87 16.29
CA LEU A 508 -25.18 -1.36 15.83
C LEU A 508 -25.48 -1.83 14.39
N ASP A 509 -24.52 -1.72 13.48
CA ASP A 509 -24.69 -2.20 12.10
C ASP A 509 -24.94 -3.72 12.04
N TYR A 510 -24.27 -4.51 12.89
CA TYR A 510 -24.55 -5.94 13.02
C TYR A 510 -25.97 -6.23 13.54
N LEU A 511 -26.47 -5.47 14.53
CA LEU A 511 -27.82 -5.63 15.05
C LEU A 511 -28.89 -5.23 14.03
N ILE A 512 -28.62 -4.22 13.20
CA ILE A 512 -29.44 -3.87 12.05
C ILE A 512 -29.45 -5.02 11.03
N LEU A 513 -28.29 -5.58 10.71
CA LEU A 513 -28.15 -6.68 9.75
C LEU A 513 -28.89 -7.96 10.21
N THR A 514 -28.91 -8.23 11.52
CA THR A 514 -29.63 -9.38 12.10
C THR A 514 -31.13 -9.13 12.29
N ASN A 515 -31.61 -7.91 12.02
CA ASN A 515 -32.99 -7.47 12.22
C ASN A 515 -33.51 -7.68 13.66
N ALA A 516 -32.65 -7.53 14.66
CA ALA A 516 -32.99 -7.73 16.06
C ALA A 516 -33.50 -6.44 16.71
N ILE A 517 -34.70 -5.98 16.33
CA ILE A 517 -35.23 -4.64 16.68
C ILE A 517 -35.26 -4.37 18.20
N GLU A 518 -35.70 -5.33 19.01
CA GLU A 518 -35.75 -5.18 20.47
C GLU A 518 -34.35 -5.05 21.08
N SER A 519 -33.41 -5.90 20.62
CA SER A 519 -32.02 -5.88 21.07
C SER A 519 -31.31 -4.60 20.61
N LEU A 520 -31.60 -4.12 19.39
CA LEU A 520 -31.10 -2.86 18.85
C LEU A 520 -31.53 -1.67 19.71
N LYS A 521 -32.79 -1.61 20.12
CA LYS A 521 -33.29 -0.53 20.98
C LYS A 521 -32.60 -0.54 22.34
N VAL A 522 -32.51 -1.70 22.98
CA VAL A 522 -31.82 -1.83 24.29
C VAL A 522 -30.34 -1.47 24.16
N PHE A 523 -29.67 -1.97 23.12
CA PHE A 523 -28.26 -1.67 22.87
C PHE A 523 -28.03 -0.19 22.61
N PHE A 524 -28.88 0.46 21.81
CA PHE A 524 -28.80 1.89 21.53
C PHE A 524 -28.84 2.73 22.81
N GLU A 525 -29.75 2.42 23.74
CA GLU A 525 -29.83 3.12 25.03
C GLU A 525 -28.56 2.95 25.86
N VAL A 526 -28.02 1.72 25.91
CA VAL A 526 -26.79 1.41 26.65
C VAL A 526 -25.59 2.13 26.03
N ALA A 527 -25.45 2.10 24.70
CA ALA A 527 -24.36 2.73 23.96
C ALA A 527 -24.37 4.25 24.14
N VAL A 528 -25.53 4.89 23.95
CA VAL A 528 -25.68 6.35 24.11
C VAL A 528 -25.42 6.78 25.55
N THR A 529 -25.93 6.04 26.55
CA THR A 529 -25.71 6.36 27.96
C THR A 529 -24.24 6.21 28.35
N SER A 530 -23.55 5.19 27.84
CA SER A 530 -22.12 4.97 28.06
C SER A 530 -21.29 6.11 27.46
N LEU A 531 -21.52 6.44 26.19
CA LEU A 531 -20.80 7.53 25.51
C LEU A 531 -21.06 8.89 26.16
N LEU A 532 -22.29 9.17 26.61
CA LEU A 532 -22.59 10.41 27.32
C LEU A 532 -21.84 10.54 28.64
N LYS A 533 -21.70 9.45 29.40
CA LYS A 533 -20.92 9.44 30.65
C LYS A 533 -19.44 9.71 30.38
N GLU A 534 -18.88 9.14 29.33
CA GLU A 534 -17.49 9.39 28.93
C GLU A 534 -17.30 10.84 28.45
N ILE A 535 -18.19 11.35 27.59
CA ILE A 535 -18.12 12.74 27.08
C ILE A 535 -18.24 13.75 28.23
N THR A 536 -19.13 13.51 29.19
CA THR A 536 -19.27 14.39 30.37
C THR A 536 -18.04 14.33 31.27
N SER A 537 -17.52 13.13 31.55
CA SER A 537 -16.28 12.96 32.32
C SER A 537 -15.07 13.61 31.65
N ASP A 538 -14.93 13.48 30.32
CA ASP A 538 -13.84 14.10 29.56
C ASP A 538 -13.97 15.63 29.53
N ARG A 539 -15.19 16.16 29.39
CA ARG A 539 -15.45 17.62 29.48
C ARG A 539 -15.15 18.18 30.86
N GLU A 540 -15.51 17.46 31.91
CA GLU A 540 -15.22 17.85 33.29
C GLU A 540 -13.72 17.80 33.57
N ALA A 541 -13.03 16.75 33.11
CA ALA A 541 -11.58 16.65 33.21
C ALA A 541 -10.91 17.84 32.52
N LEU A 542 -11.29 18.18 31.28
CA LEU A 542 -10.72 19.31 30.55
C LEU A 542 -10.96 20.68 31.21
N GLN A 543 -11.95 20.82 32.09
CA GLN A 543 -12.20 22.04 32.87
C GLN A 543 -11.29 22.16 34.10
N VAL A 544 -10.71 21.05 34.58
CA VAL A 544 -9.74 21.06 35.68
C VAL A 544 -8.38 21.52 35.15
N SER A 545 -7.90 22.68 35.62
CA SER A 545 -6.68 23.36 35.15
C SER A 545 -5.35 22.65 35.49
N THR A 546 -5.41 21.44 36.04
CA THR A 546 -4.27 20.67 36.57
C THR A 546 -3.84 19.53 35.64
N ILE A 547 -4.45 19.41 34.46
CA ILE A 547 -4.16 18.34 33.51
C ILE A 547 -2.94 18.69 32.65
N ASN A 548 -2.07 17.71 32.47
CA ASN A 548 -0.88 17.78 31.62
C ASN A 548 -1.22 18.13 30.17
N ILE A 549 -0.35 18.82 29.44
CA ILE A 549 -0.58 19.23 28.04
C ILE A 549 -0.89 18.00 27.15
N LEU A 550 -0.20 16.88 27.41
CA LEU A 550 -0.42 15.59 26.75
C LEU A 550 -1.81 15.01 27.03
N ASP A 551 -2.15 14.91 28.31
CA ASP A 551 -3.44 14.38 28.74
C ASP A 551 -4.59 15.26 28.28
N GLN A 552 -4.38 16.58 28.18
CA GLN A 552 -5.37 17.53 27.66
C GLN A 552 -5.60 17.34 26.16
N ARG A 553 -4.54 17.14 25.36
CA ARG A 553 -4.66 16.88 23.92
C ARG A 553 -5.29 15.51 23.63
N ASN A 554 -4.83 14.46 24.31
CA ASN A 554 -5.37 13.10 24.17
C ASN A 554 -6.86 13.05 24.56
N LYS A 555 -7.24 13.65 25.70
CA LYS A 555 -8.65 13.74 26.13
C LYS A 555 -9.50 14.59 25.20
N SER A 556 -8.95 15.64 24.59
CA SER A 556 -9.67 16.43 23.59
C SER A 556 -9.94 15.61 22.31
N GLN A 557 -8.96 14.80 21.87
CA GLN A 557 -9.12 13.93 20.71
C GLN A 557 -10.12 12.80 20.97
N THR A 558 -10.07 12.14 22.13
CA THR A 558 -11.06 11.11 22.50
C THR A 558 -12.46 11.69 22.63
N LEU A 559 -12.60 12.89 23.18
CA LEU A 559 -13.87 13.61 23.25
C LEU A 559 -14.44 13.86 21.85
N LYS A 560 -13.65 14.41 20.94
CA LYS A 560 -14.07 14.64 19.54
C LYS A 560 -14.48 13.33 18.86
N GLN A 561 -13.70 12.27 19.04
CA GLN A 561 -13.97 10.96 18.47
C GLN A 561 -15.26 10.35 19.01
N ASN A 562 -15.47 10.38 20.33
CA ASN A 562 -16.68 9.86 20.98
C ASN A 562 -17.92 10.66 20.59
N GLU A 563 -17.83 11.99 20.51
CA GLU A 563 -18.91 12.84 20.00
C GLU A 563 -19.26 12.54 18.55
N TYR A 564 -18.24 12.34 17.69
CA TYR A 564 -18.43 11.98 16.28
C TYR A 564 -19.16 10.63 16.15
N TYR A 565 -18.69 9.59 16.83
CA TYR A 565 -19.34 8.28 16.76
C TYR A 565 -20.73 8.29 17.40
N MET A 566 -20.95 9.06 18.45
CA MET A 566 -22.29 9.23 19.02
C MET A 566 -23.25 9.85 18.00
N LYS A 567 -22.83 10.91 17.29
CA LYS A 567 -23.63 11.49 16.20
C LYS A 567 -23.90 10.45 15.11
N LYS A 568 -22.88 9.69 14.71
CA LYS A 568 -22.97 8.66 13.66
C LYS A 568 -23.94 7.52 14.04
N ILE A 569 -23.89 7.04 15.27
CA ILE A 569 -24.78 6.00 15.82
C ILE A 569 -26.25 6.46 15.77
N ILE A 570 -26.53 7.68 16.26
CA ILE A 570 -27.90 8.21 16.28
C ILE A 570 -28.41 8.44 14.86
N ARG A 571 -27.60 9.04 13.96
CA ARG A 571 -27.97 9.23 12.55
C ARG A 571 -28.25 7.90 11.85
N ARG A 572 -27.41 6.90 12.07
CA ARG A 572 -27.60 5.55 11.49
C ARG A 572 -28.90 4.90 11.95
N TYR A 573 -29.25 5.06 13.23
CA TYR A 573 -30.51 4.53 13.76
C TYR A 573 -31.73 5.30 13.24
N ILE A 574 -31.62 6.63 13.07
CA ILE A 574 -32.66 7.46 12.43
C ILE A 574 -32.90 7.02 10.98
N ASP A 575 -31.84 6.81 10.20
CA ASP A 575 -31.94 6.33 8.80
C ASP A 575 -32.58 4.94 8.72
N PHE A 576 -32.18 4.01 9.60
CA PHE A 576 -32.83 2.70 9.71
C PHE A 576 -34.32 2.83 10.07
N ALA A 577 -34.65 3.66 11.05
CA ALA A 577 -36.03 3.86 11.48
C ALA A 577 -36.89 4.54 10.42
N ALA A 578 -36.34 5.47 9.65
CA ALA A 578 -37.04 6.14 8.55
C ALA A 578 -37.38 5.18 7.40
N ARG A 579 -36.54 4.17 7.16
CA ARG A 579 -36.74 3.18 6.08
C ARG A 579 -37.63 2.01 6.48
N PHE A 580 -37.51 1.52 7.71
CA PHE A 580 -38.05 0.20 8.10
C PHE A 580 -38.95 0.19 9.34
N LEU A 581 -39.04 1.29 10.11
CA LEU A 581 -39.86 1.39 11.32
C LEU A 581 -41.01 2.40 11.10
N GLU A 582 -41.31 3.23 12.11
CA GLU A 582 -42.43 4.17 12.14
C GLU A 582 -41.95 5.61 12.34
N LEU A 583 -42.65 6.57 11.74
CA LEU A 583 -42.30 7.99 11.81
C LEU A 583 -42.22 8.52 13.24
N ASP A 584 -43.08 8.05 14.16
CA ASP A 584 -43.06 8.48 15.56
C ASP A 584 -41.74 8.13 16.25
N THR A 585 -41.14 6.98 15.91
CA THR A 585 -39.82 6.58 16.41
C THR A 585 -38.74 7.53 15.89
N VAL A 586 -38.80 7.89 14.61
CA VAL A 586 -37.86 8.83 13.97
C VAL A 586 -37.93 10.22 14.62
N LEU A 587 -39.15 10.73 14.84
CA LEU A 587 -39.37 12.04 15.48
C LEU A 587 -38.90 12.05 16.94
N SER A 588 -39.06 10.93 17.67
CA SER A 588 -38.55 10.81 19.03
C SER A 588 -37.02 10.83 19.09
N LEU A 589 -36.36 10.16 18.15
CA LEU A 589 -34.90 10.10 18.04
C LEU A 589 -34.31 11.44 17.62
N GLU A 590 -34.97 12.19 16.74
CA GLU A 590 -34.54 13.55 16.38
C GLU A 590 -34.63 14.53 17.52
N LYS A 591 -35.74 14.53 18.26
CA LYS A 591 -35.88 15.36 19.47
C LYS A 591 -34.72 15.10 20.43
N ARG A 592 -34.35 13.83 20.59
CA ARG A 592 -33.23 13.41 21.42
C ARG A 592 -31.87 13.83 20.84
N TYR A 593 -31.68 13.74 19.53
CA TYR A 593 -30.46 14.20 18.86
C TYR A 593 -30.24 15.70 19.07
N VAL A 594 -31.29 16.51 18.89
CA VAL A 594 -31.25 17.97 19.11
C VAL A 594 -30.98 18.31 20.58
N GLN A 595 -31.48 17.50 21.53
CA GLN A 595 -31.17 17.67 22.96
C GLN A 595 -29.69 17.42 23.27
N TYR A 596 -29.08 16.40 22.67
CA TYR A 596 -27.65 16.10 22.88
C TYR A 596 -26.71 17.03 22.14
N PHE A 597 -27.12 17.51 20.95
CA PHE A 597 -26.30 18.38 20.10
C PHE A 597 -27.08 19.64 19.67
N PRO A 598 -27.23 20.64 20.56
CA PRO A 598 -27.98 21.86 20.25
C PRO A 598 -27.41 22.70 19.11
N GLU A 599 -26.10 22.56 18.82
CA GLU A 599 -25.40 23.29 17.77
C GLU A 599 -25.55 22.67 16.38
N SER A 600 -26.17 21.49 16.27
CA SER A 600 -26.34 20.79 15.00
C SER A 600 -27.46 21.38 14.14
N ASP A 601 -27.25 21.43 12.82
CA ASP A 601 -28.25 21.94 11.89
C ASP A 601 -29.41 20.93 11.70
N GLN A 602 -30.60 21.33 12.11
CA GLN A 602 -31.83 20.53 11.97
C GLN A 602 -32.19 20.27 10.51
N MET A 603 -31.82 21.17 9.60
CA MET A 603 -32.08 21.00 8.17
C MET A 603 -31.24 19.86 7.59
N SER A 604 -29.96 19.77 7.99
CA SER A 604 -29.07 18.69 7.56
C SER A 604 -29.57 17.30 7.95
N LEU A 605 -30.13 17.15 9.15
CA LEU A 605 -30.70 15.88 9.63
C LEU A 605 -31.95 15.48 8.85
N PHE A 606 -32.78 16.45 8.50
CA PHE A 606 -33.96 16.22 7.69
C PHE A 606 -33.57 15.79 6.28
N ALA A 607 -32.59 16.45 5.67
CA ALA A 607 -32.07 16.09 4.35
C ALA A 607 -31.47 14.68 4.32
N ASP A 608 -30.69 14.31 5.35
CA ASP A 608 -30.06 12.99 5.47
C ASP A 608 -31.07 11.83 5.42
N ARG A 609 -32.31 12.01 5.89
CA ARG A 609 -33.37 10.98 5.86
C ARG A 609 -33.81 10.58 4.45
N TYR A 610 -33.81 11.54 3.54
CA TYR A 610 -34.29 11.37 2.17
C TYR A 610 -33.16 11.12 1.18
N LYS A 611 -31.93 10.97 1.69
CA LYS A 611 -30.75 10.64 0.92
C LYS A 611 -30.75 9.16 0.54
N MET A 612 -30.54 8.89 -0.76
CA MET A 612 -30.34 7.54 -1.28
C MET A 612 -28.85 7.30 -1.49
N GLU A 613 -28.16 6.63 -0.55
CA GLU A 613 -26.71 6.35 -0.55
C GLU A 613 -25.83 7.56 -0.94
N LYS A 614 -25.68 7.83 -2.25
CA LYS A 614 -24.87 8.92 -2.84
C LYS A 614 -25.69 10.03 -3.50
N TYR A 615 -27.02 9.92 -3.51
CA TYR A 615 -27.94 10.80 -4.22
C TYR A 615 -28.74 11.64 -3.22
N ASP A 616 -28.27 12.87 -3.01
CA ASP A 616 -28.97 13.87 -2.19
C ASP A 616 -29.72 14.87 -3.09
N VAL A 617 -31.02 14.63 -3.24
CA VAL A 617 -31.92 15.45 -4.08
C VAL A 617 -32.11 16.83 -3.48
N ILE A 618 -32.21 16.90 -2.16
CA ILE A 618 -32.53 18.14 -1.43
C ILE A 618 -31.31 19.06 -1.51
N ALA A 619 -30.11 18.53 -1.31
CA ALA A 619 -28.89 19.30 -1.48
C ALA A 619 -28.73 19.84 -2.91
N ARG A 620 -28.99 19.01 -3.94
CA ARG A 620 -28.81 19.45 -5.34
C ARG A 620 -29.86 20.44 -5.83
N TYR A 621 -31.13 20.12 -5.63
CA TYR A 621 -32.23 20.84 -6.28
C TYR A 621 -32.83 21.93 -5.41
N ASP A 622 -32.83 21.77 -4.09
CA ASP A 622 -33.42 22.76 -3.16
C ASP A 622 -32.36 23.68 -2.54
N LEU A 623 -31.20 23.14 -2.16
CA LEU A 623 -30.10 23.92 -1.57
C LEU A 623 -29.10 24.43 -2.63
N GLY A 624 -29.20 23.97 -3.87
CA GLY A 624 -28.38 24.43 -4.99
C GLY A 624 -26.91 24.02 -4.92
N ASP A 625 -26.59 22.99 -4.13
CA ASP A 625 -25.25 22.46 -4.03
C ASP A 625 -24.87 21.67 -5.30
N LYS A 626 -23.87 22.18 -6.02
CA LYS A 626 -23.37 21.58 -7.25
C LYS A 626 -22.59 20.29 -7.01
N ASN A 627 -22.12 20.07 -5.78
CA ASN A 627 -21.35 18.91 -5.37
C ASN A 627 -22.21 17.83 -4.69
N ALA A 628 -23.52 18.02 -4.57
CA ALA A 628 -24.43 17.08 -3.90
C ALA A 628 -24.42 15.63 -4.44
N PHE A 629 -23.92 15.39 -5.66
CA PHE A 629 -23.71 14.05 -6.22
C PHE A 629 -22.24 13.66 -6.42
N ALA A 630 -21.29 14.56 -6.12
CA ALA A 630 -19.88 14.24 -6.05
C ALA A 630 -19.61 13.78 -4.60
N ALA A 631 -19.61 12.47 -4.38
CA ALA A 631 -19.33 11.91 -3.07
C ALA A 631 -17.93 12.34 -2.58
N ASN A 632 -17.86 12.64 -1.27
CA ASN A 632 -16.64 12.66 -0.46
C ASN A 632 -15.71 11.51 -0.86
N LEU A 633 -14.60 11.86 -1.50
CA LEU A 633 -13.35 11.16 -1.27
C LEU A 633 -12.82 11.79 0.03
N ASP A 634 -12.48 10.95 1.00
CA ASP A 634 -11.76 11.28 2.25
C ASP A 634 -12.59 11.89 3.41
N ASP A 635 -13.41 11.06 4.07
CA ASP A 635 -13.79 11.29 5.49
C ASP A 635 -12.87 10.50 6.46
N ASP A 636 -11.73 9.99 5.97
CA ASP A 636 -10.74 9.22 6.76
C ASP A 636 -9.39 9.95 6.99
N GLU A 637 -9.14 11.13 6.41
CA GLU A 637 -7.95 11.95 6.73
C GLU A 637 -8.28 13.45 6.65
N ASP A 638 -8.26 14.15 7.79
CA ASP A 638 -8.01 15.59 7.88
C ASP A 638 -7.61 15.92 9.32
N ASP A 639 -6.38 15.56 9.67
CA ASP A 639 -5.58 16.20 10.71
C ASP A 639 -4.93 17.45 10.09
N GLU A 640 -5.66 18.56 9.91
CA GLU A 640 -5.04 19.88 9.73
C GLU A 640 -5.78 20.97 10.53
N GLU A 641 -4.98 21.84 11.16
CA GLU A 641 -5.42 22.91 12.05
C GLU A 641 -6.36 23.93 11.37
N PRO A 642 -7.25 24.61 12.11
CA PRO A 642 -8.14 25.60 11.53
C PRO A 642 -7.40 26.91 11.24
N GLU A 643 -7.01 27.14 9.97
CA GLU A 643 -6.73 28.49 9.48
C GLU A 643 -8.04 29.23 9.14
N ASP A 644 -8.14 30.42 9.73
CA ASP A 644 -9.14 31.48 9.59
C ASP A 644 -10.03 31.49 8.33
N ILE A 645 -11.33 31.21 8.51
CA ILE A 645 -12.38 31.69 7.60
C ILE A 645 -13.45 32.46 8.39
N HIS A 646 -13.46 33.77 8.16
CA HIS A 646 -14.37 34.75 8.75
C HIS A 646 -15.87 34.36 8.69
N PRO A 647 -16.67 34.72 9.72
CA PRO A 647 -18.08 34.40 9.79
C PRO A 647 -18.91 35.26 8.82
N LYS A 648 -19.66 34.61 7.90
CA LYS A 648 -20.62 35.31 7.04
C LYS A 648 -21.84 35.77 7.85
N LYS A 649 -21.97 37.10 7.93
CA LYS A 649 -23.01 37.85 8.64
C LYS A 649 -24.43 37.45 8.23
N ARG A 650 -25.25 37.16 9.26
CA ARG A 650 -26.73 37.16 9.23
C ARG A 650 -27.23 38.49 8.67
N ARG A 651 -28.12 38.47 7.67
CA ARG A 651 -28.79 39.69 7.19
C ARG A 651 -30.21 39.79 7.77
N LYS A 652 -30.36 40.82 8.59
CA LYS A 652 -31.59 41.37 9.19
C LYS A 652 -32.63 41.70 8.12
N THR A 653 -33.88 41.35 8.40
CA THR A 653 -35.08 41.88 7.74
C THR A 653 -35.26 43.35 8.06
N ASN A 654 -35.60 44.20 7.07
CA ASN A 654 -36.42 45.39 7.32
C ASN A 654 -37.13 45.86 6.04
N SER A 655 -38.40 46.20 6.27
CA SER A 655 -39.44 46.71 5.38
C SER A 655 -39.15 48.13 4.85
N ARG A 656 -39.52 48.40 3.58
CA ARG A 656 -40.48 49.47 3.22
C ARG A 656 -40.77 49.52 1.72
N ASP A 657 -42.07 49.62 1.43
CA ASP A 657 -42.70 49.85 0.13
C ASP A 657 -42.27 51.19 -0.51
N ASN A 658 -42.23 51.22 -1.84
CA ASN A 658 -42.93 52.25 -2.63
C ASN A 658 -42.95 51.92 -4.14
N TYR A 659 -44.06 52.30 -4.75
CA TYR A 659 -44.61 51.88 -6.03
C TYR A 659 -44.36 52.92 -7.16
N SER A 660 -43.92 52.44 -8.34
CA SER A 660 -44.20 52.83 -9.76
C SER A 660 -44.02 54.28 -10.27
N PRO A 661 -44.15 54.58 -11.59
CA PRO A 661 -44.03 53.78 -12.83
C PRO A 661 -43.21 54.48 -13.98
N GLU A 662 -43.20 53.85 -15.16
CA GLU A 662 -43.14 54.45 -16.52
C GLU A 662 -41.81 54.58 -17.32
N SER A 663 -41.86 53.94 -18.50
CA SER A 663 -41.52 54.48 -19.84
C SER A 663 -40.25 54.04 -20.58
N ALA A 664 -40.53 53.37 -21.72
CA ALA A 664 -39.97 53.54 -23.07
C ALA A 664 -38.56 53.00 -23.41
N GLY A 665 -38.54 51.88 -24.14
CA GLY A 665 -38.40 51.90 -25.60
C GLY A 665 -37.00 51.91 -26.24
N SER A 666 -36.83 50.97 -27.18
CA SER A 666 -35.79 50.86 -28.24
C SER A 666 -34.40 50.35 -27.83
N GLY A 667 -33.71 49.45 -28.55
CA GLY A 667 -33.97 48.77 -29.81
C GLY A 667 -32.63 48.46 -30.53
N LYS A 668 -32.56 47.29 -31.18
CA LYS A 668 -31.57 46.84 -32.21
C LYS A 668 -30.17 46.41 -31.71
N SER A 669 -29.50 45.41 -32.28
CA SER A 669 -29.82 44.43 -33.33
C SER A 669 -28.74 43.34 -33.39
N SER A 670 -29.20 42.16 -33.81
CA SER A 670 -28.54 40.94 -34.28
C SER A 670 -27.42 41.08 -35.32
N THR A 671 -26.48 40.12 -35.31
CA THR A 671 -26.08 39.26 -36.47
C THR A 671 -25.24 38.07 -35.97
N SER A 672 -25.73 36.81 -36.11
CA SER A 672 -25.35 35.79 -37.12
C SER A 672 -23.96 35.18 -36.90
N SER A 673 -23.65 33.89 -37.06
CA SER A 673 -24.33 32.69 -37.56
C SER A 673 -23.25 31.59 -37.61
N ASN A 674 -23.56 30.35 -37.26
CA ASN A 674 -23.30 29.17 -38.11
C ASN A 674 -23.68 27.88 -37.36
N GLY A 675 -24.59 27.12 -37.96
CA GLY A 675 -24.94 25.74 -37.57
C GLY A 675 -23.86 24.74 -38.00
N VAL A 676 -24.08 23.43 -38.08
CA VAL A 676 -25.27 22.61 -38.33
C VAL A 676 -24.84 21.16 -37.96
N SER A 677 -25.53 20.49 -37.03
CA SER A 677 -26.41 19.32 -37.24
C SER A 677 -25.74 17.94 -37.27
N VAL A 678 -26.39 16.95 -36.64
CA VAL A 678 -27.17 15.88 -37.32
C VAL A 678 -27.82 14.99 -36.24
N VAL A 679 -29.15 14.97 -36.23
CA VAL A 679 -29.99 13.95 -35.58
C VAL A 679 -30.78 13.25 -36.69
N PRO A 680 -30.81 11.92 -36.81
CA PRO A 680 -31.60 11.24 -37.83
C PRO A 680 -33.09 11.14 -37.46
N GLN A 681 -33.95 11.27 -38.47
CA GLN A 681 -35.41 11.12 -38.39
C GLN A 681 -35.88 9.67 -38.63
N LYS A 682 -36.84 9.25 -37.78
CA LYS A 682 -38.11 8.50 -37.98
C LYS A 682 -38.12 7.09 -38.62
N PRO A 683 -39.11 6.27 -38.21
CA PRO A 683 -40.33 6.20 -39.03
C PRO A 683 -41.62 6.60 -38.29
N GLN A 684 -42.57 7.15 -39.05
CA GLN A 684 -43.94 7.48 -38.64
C GLN A 684 -44.70 6.22 -38.20
N GLN A 685 -45.25 6.24 -36.99
CA GLN A 685 -46.44 5.47 -36.66
C GLN A 685 -47.57 6.45 -36.30
N VAL A 686 -48.72 6.21 -36.93
CA VAL A 686 -49.95 6.96 -36.83
C VAL A 686 -50.44 6.90 -35.37
N SER A 687 -50.37 8.02 -34.66
CA SER A 687 -50.98 8.14 -33.33
C SER A 687 -52.50 8.13 -33.49
N GLN A 688 -53.12 6.98 -33.21
CA GLN A 688 -54.55 6.89 -32.93
C GLN A 688 -54.85 7.83 -31.75
N GLN A 689 -55.55 8.94 -32.04
CA GLN A 689 -56.10 9.81 -31.02
C GLN A 689 -57.21 9.04 -30.28
N HIS A 690 -56.89 8.43 -29.16
CA HIS A 690 -57.93 8.02 -28.21
C HIS A 690 -58.42 9.24 -27.44
N GLY A 691 -59.67 9.64 -27.75
CA GLY A 691 -60.61 10.31 -26.86
C GLY A 691 -60.14 11.60 -26.20
N PHE A 692 -60.30 12.74 -26.88
CA PHE A 692 -60.31 14.05 -26.22
C PHE A 692 -61.50 14.09 -25.24
N VAL A 693 -61.21 14.05 -23.93
CA VAL A 693 -62.21 14.20 -22.86
C VAL A 693 -62.80 15.62 -22.99
N GLY A 694 -64.05 15.71 -23.47
CA GLY A 694 -64.68 17.01 -23.73
C GLY A 694 -64.74 17.90 -22.49
N ASN A 695 -64.65 19.23 -22.67
CA ASN A 695 -64.61 20.22 -21.59
C ASN A 695 -65.71 20.06 -20.52
N LYS A 696 -66.85 19.45 -20.86
CA LYS A 696 -67.92 19.13 -19.92
C LYS A 696 -67.54 18.04 -18.91
N ILE A 697 -66.85 16.99 -19.35
CA ILE A 697 -66.35 15.92 -18.48
C ILE A 697 -65.21 16.45 -17.61
N TYR A 698 -64.35 17.32 -18.16
CA TYR A 698 -63.34 18.02 -17.38
C TYR A 698 -63.96 18.89 -16.28
N GLY A 699 -65.05 19.61 -16.59
CA GLY A 699 -65.84 20.33 -15.60
C GLY A 699 -66.46 19.43 -14.53
N LEU A 700 -66.87 18.21 -14.91
CA LEU A 700 -67.39 17.22 -13.96
C LEU A 700 -66.29 16.66 -13.04
N LEU A 701 -65.11 16.34 -13.59
CA LEU A 701 -63.95 15.86 -12.84
C LEU A 701 -63.45 16.86 -11.81
N GLN A 702 -63.66 18.16 -12.02
CA GLN A 702 -63.33 19.19 -11.01
C GLN A 702 -64.28 19.20 -9.81
N VAL A 703 -65.52 18.71 -9.97
CA VAL A 703 -66.54 18.70 -8.92
C VAL A 703 -66.58 17.36 -8.18
N LEU A 704 -66.10 16.28 -8.81
CA LEU A 704 -66.08 14.96 -8.20
C LEU A 704 -65.02 14.85 -7.08
N PRO A 705 -65.25 14.01 -6.05
CA PRO A 705 -64.25 13.72 -5.03
C PRO A 705 -62.95 13.21 -5.64
N ASN A 706 -61.82 13.46 -4.96
CA ASN A 706 -60.51 13.00 -5.42
C ASN A 706 -60.51 11.46 -5.58
N ALA A 707 -59.78 10.95 -6.57
CA ALA A 707 -59.80 9.54 -6.97
C ALA A 707 -59.52 8.58 -5.79
N GLY A 708 -58.71 9.01 -4.80
CA GLY A 708 -58.44 8.24 -3.59
C GLY A 708 -59.67 7.95 -2.70
N TYR A 709 -60.77 8.69 -2.86
CA TYR A 709 -62.03 8.46 -2.14
C TYR A 709 -62.79 7.23 -2.68
N PHE A 710 -62.48 6.79 -3.89
CA PHE A 710 -63.11 5.64 -4.54
C PHE A 710 -62.37 4.32 -4.29
N GLY A 711 -61.32 4.33 -3.45
CA GLY A 711 -60.50 3.16 -3.11
C GLY A 711 -59.52 2.73 -4.22
N PRO A 712 -58.59 1.81 -3.93
CA PRO A 712 -57.75 1.18 -4.95
C PRO A 712 -58.60 0.38 -5.96
N PRO A 713 -58.08 0.07 -7.16
CA PRO A 713 -58.84 -0.54 -8.25
C PRO A 713 -59.77 -1.73 -7.91
N PRO A 714 -59.39 -2.67 -7.02
CA PRO A 714 -60.27 -3.79 -6.65
C PRO A 714 -61.42 -3.42 -5.69
N GLU A 715 -61.39 -2.24 -5.07
CA GLU A 715 -62.45 -1.73 -4.17
C GLU A 715 -63.40 -0.76 -4.86
N HIS A 716 -63.18 -0.45 -6.14
CA HIS A 716 -64.14 0.31 -6.93
C HIS A 716 -65.46 -0.46 -7.03
N VAL A 717 -66.56 0.22 -6.66
CA VAL A 717 -67.93 -0.32 -6.76
C VAL A 717 -68.31 -0.68 -8.21
N PHE A 718 -67.58 -0.14 -9.20
CA PHE A 718 -67.79 -0.42 -10.62
C PHE A 718 -66.49 -0.82 -11.32
N ASP A 719 -66.56 -1.89 -12.11
CA ASP A 719 -65.47 -2.32 -12.99
C ASP A 719 -65.41 -1.39 -14.22
N SER A 720 -64.37 -0.56 -14.27
CA SER A 720 -64.18 0.44 -15.32
C SER A 720 -64.08 -0.19 -16.70
N GLY A 721 -63.54 -1.42 -16.82
CA GLY A 721 -63.40 -2.11 -18.11
C GLY A 721 -64.76 -2.53 -18.67
N LYS A 722 -65.61 -3.13 -17.82
CA LYS A 722 -66.96 -3.55 -18.21
C LYS A 722 -67.89 -2.39 -18.48
N LEU A 723 -67.74 -1.27 -17.75
CA LEU A 723 -68.53 -0.06 -18.03
C LEU A 723 -68.21 0.52 -19.40
N VAL A 724 -66.92 0.54 -19.78
CA VAL A 724 -66.52 1.03 -21.11
C VAL A 724 -67.07 0.12 -22.21
N GLU A 725 -67.03 -1.22 -22.05
CA GLU A 725 -67.66 -2.15 -22.99
C GLU A 725 -69.18 -1.98 -23.06
N LEU A 726 -69.83 -1.75 -21.92
CA LEU A 726 -71.28 -1.56 -21.85
C LEU A 726 -71.70 -0.25 -22.54
N PHE A 727 -70.97 0.85 -22.33
CA PHE A 727 -71.23 2.13 -22.99
C PHE A 727 -70.82 2.16 -24.47
N ALA A 728 -69.85 1.34 -24.89
CA ALA A 728 -69.48 1.23 -26.30
C ALA A 728 -70.59 0.61 -27.18
N ASN A 729 -71.48 -0.20 -26.59
CA ASN A 729 -72.55 -0.90 -27.29
C ASN A 729 -73.93 -0.23 -27.19
N VAL A 730 -74.02 0.95 -26.55
CA VAL A 730 -75.28 1.68 -26.37
C VAL A 730 -75.35 2.81 -27.41
N GLU A 731 -76.20 2.68 -28.42
CA GLU A 731 -76.56 3.79 -29.30
C GLU A 731 -77.43 4.79 -28.52
N LEU A 732 -76.94 6.02 -28.38
CA LEU A 732 -77.66 7.10 -27.70
C LEU A 732 -78.73 7.68 -28.64
N PRO A 733 -79.96 7.95 -28.16
CA PRO A 733 -81.01 8.52 -29.00
C PRO A 733 -80.65 9.94 -29.43
N GLY A 734 -80.31 10.11 -30.71
CA GLY A 734 -79.97 11.42 -31.30
C GLY A 734 -78.82 11.44 -32.30
N GLU A 735 -78.15 10.31 -32.58
CA GLU A 735 -77.12 10.23 -33.62
C GLU A 735 -77.70 9.73 -34.95
N THR A 736 -78.26 10.68 -35.73
CA THR A 736 -78.29 10.64 -37.20
C THR A 736 -77.84 11.98 -37.75
#